data_AF-A0A7C5JAS2-F1
#
_entry.id   AF-A0A7C5JAS2-F1
#
_cell.length_a   1.000
_cell.length_b   1.000
_cell.length_c   1.000
_cell.angle_alpha   90.00
_cell.angle_beta   90.00
_cell.angle_gamma   90.00
#
_symmetry.space_group_name_H-M   'P 1'
#
loop_
_entity.id
_entity.type
_entity.pdbx_description
1 polymer ?
#
loop_
_entity_poly.entity_id
_entity_poly.type
_entity_poly.pdbx_seq_one_letter_code
_entity_poly.pdbx_strand_id
1 'polypeptide(L)'
;MRGLGSVAIGAMLVLLAAQLAQAARISDIRNTKHNFSATVIPQGVDRQASATSESQICAFCHTPHGATPEQHAPLWNRQLSSATYIPFTSTSLDATDLGQPGGKSKLCLSCHDGTIALGSVNVLNRQVNPNIPFTGTQADGTIPEGLGATTGFTRRLGVDLSNDHPISFTFDSSQAARDGELYDPGDPAVSHIMERSRGSEPPAPQGDYLPLEEGKVECISCHDPHVRSDVPGENVKFLRVNRFQKQAPADGSFNKEGDIICLGCHDKDGWVGSAHANLVVADERYADAAADLREFPRDIRVWQAACLNCHDPHTVQGARRILREGTDGPVKLTAGGARYKQGGNPAVEEVCYACHSADGNTLQGQNSPSTNPSFEVPDIKTDFTTMARHMPIASVDQPAGTEVHSIGTGSTATQGDRHGQDFIEAPENLGKGNLNNRHAECTDCHNPHRVMKNRLFNDDNKSPDPAGTHPHTVEQLNAKGMSVHTNLASGVLRGIWGVEPVYGSTEFGSEPVTFEVKRGDPDGNPNTAVSAPYLTREYQLCFKCHSNYTYDQPPLLGSFTGGTPPGTNALYQYTNQAMEYQSPDDHAGEGTPSTPTGAYRGSVGECTMKIDPNDPVSTNEAGGTVPAYRDSPGGNCVNWVTDNHRSWHPVMKPTGRTPQVRQADANDWRSPFNAGVGIQTMYCTDCHGSQTAGDTVVPNGGENGYPWGPHGSSENFLLKGGWDDRTGETTVNFANESDPANHLCFRCHDPKQYARTVAYPDASVHKSGFSTSTGTNVGCVNFKGINLHVGHAARVTDFSCTFCHVSIPHGWKNKVFLANLNDVGLEAPVLPGEIGPGLPGNNASRRQVRNNTTARYYNGPYYNGAVLKVRKFARSGEWTQANCGSAGPPGNGFNGATWMNGSNEACSNPP
;
A
#
# COMPACT_ATOMS: atom_id res chain seq x y z
N MET A 1 33.17 -27.64 -64.89
CA MET A 1 32.66 -26.27 -64.71
C MET A 1 32.91 -25.89 -63.25
N ARG A 2 33.86 -24.99 -62.98
CA ARG A 2 33.70 -23.75 -62.18
C ARG A 2 32.77 -23.96 -60.97
N GLY A 3 33.21 -24.02 -59.72
CA GLY A 3 34.25 -23.23 -59.04
C GLY A 3 33.56 -22.12 -58.24
N LEU A 4 33.71 -22.14 -56.90
CA LEU A 4 33.58 -21.07 -55.89
C LEU A 4 32.90 -21.60 -54.61
N GLY A 5 33.61 -21.56 -53.47
CA GLY A 5 32.99 -21.74 -52.15
C GLY A 5 33.89 -22.38 -51.09
N SER A 6 35.04 -21.78 -50.76
CA SER A 6 35.85 -22.21 -49.60
C SER A 6 36.74 -21.10 -49.04
N VAL A 7 36.17 -19.95 -48.67
CA VAL A 7 36.84 -18.96 -47.78
C VAL A 7 35.74 -18.16 -47.05
N ALA A 8 35.12 -18.71 -45.99
CA ALA A 8 34.32 -17.93 -45.02
C ALA A 8 33.89 -18.71 -43.76
N ILE A 9 34.57 -19.80 -43.39
CA ILE A 9 34.24 -20.56 -42.17
C ILE A 9 35.54 -20.71 -41.39
N GLY A 10 35.87 -19.69 -40.62
CA GLY A 10 37.12 -19.64 -39.84
C GLY A 10 37.28 -18.34 -39.04
N ALA A 11 36.61 -17.27 -39.45
CA ALA A 11 36.62 -15.99 -38.73
C ALA A 11 35.38 -15.74 -37.85
N MET A 12 34.37 -16.62 -37.86
CA MET A 12 33.09 -16.43 -37.15
C MET A 12 32.92 -17.28 -35.88
N LEU A 13 33.92 -18.10 -35.53
CA LEU A 13 33.92 -18.98 -34.34
C LEU A 13 34.97 -18.60 -33.28
N VAL A 14 35.67 -17.47 -33.46
CA VAL A 14 36.63 -16.93 -32.48
C VAL A 14 36.12 -15.62 -31.83
N LEU A 15 34.92 -15.16 -32.20
CA LEU A 15 34.28 -13.95 -31.64
C LEU A 15 33.20 -14.24 -30.57
N LEU A 16 33.05 -15.49 -30.11
CA LEU A 16 32.09 -15.88 -29.06
C LEU A 16 32.78 -16.37 -27.76
N ALA A 17 33.94 -15.81 -27.45
CA ALA A 17 34.57 -15.93 -26.14
C ALA A 17 35.36 -14.65 -25.81
N ALA A 18 34.72 -13.48 -25.96
CA ALA A 18 35.10 -12.38 -25.10
C ALA A 18 34.63 -12.76 -23.70
N GLN A 19 35.46 -13.53 -22.98
CA GLN A 19 35.41 -13.54 -21.53
C GLN A 19 35.45 -12.06 -21.14
N LEU A 20 34.33 -11.55 -20.61
CA LEU A 20 34.34 -10.31 -19.86
C LEU A 20 35.43 -10.53 -18.80
N ALA A 21 36.59 -9.92 -18.97
CA ALA A 21 37.60 -9.85 -17.94
C ALA A 21 36.94 -9.06 -16.80
N GLN A 22 36.50 -9.78 -15.77
CA GLN A 22 35.73 -9.24 -14.67
C GLN A 22 36.64 -8.53 -13.67
N ALA A 23 36.06 -7.60 -12.91
CA ALA A 23 36.79 -6.67 -12.07
C ALA A 23 37.44 -7.34 -10.84
N ALA A 24 38.63 -7.92 -10.99
CA ALA A 24 39.34 -8.56 -9.89
C ALA A 24 39.80 -7.51 -8.86
N ARG A 25 39.69 -7.83 -7.56
CA ARG A 25 40.24 -6.99 -6.49
C ARG A 25 41.75 -7.15 -6.45
N ILE A 26 42.46 -6.02 -6.55
CA ILE A 26 43.92 -5.97 -6.44
C ILE A 26 44.29 -5.34 -5.11
N SER A 27 45.11 -6.05 -4.32
CA SER A 27 45.76 -5.50 -3.13
C SER A 27 46.86 -4.52 -3.54
N ASP A 28 46.55 -3.22 -3.48
CA ASP A 28 47.40 -2.13 -3.91
C ASP A 28 47.00 -0.80 -3.24
N ILE A 29 47.23 -0.71 -1.91
CA ILE A 29 46.94 0.48 -1.09
C ILE A 29 47.48 1.78 -1.70
N ARG A 30 48.59 1.72 -2.43
CA ARG A 30 49.25 2.86 -3.07
C ARG A 30 48.33 3.60 -4.05
N ASN A 31 47.38 2.87 -4.64
CA ASN A 31 46.45 3.35 -5.64
C ASN A 31 45.00 3.40 -5.09
N THR A 32 44.87 3.77 -3.81
CA THR A 32 43.58 3.93 -3.11
C THR A 32 43.49 5.34 -2.50
N LYS A 33 42.28 5.78 -2.12
CA LYS A 33 42.14 7.04 -1.37
C LYS A 33 42.72 6.98 0.06
N HIS A 34 43.05 5.78 0.56
CA HIS A 34 43.73 5.59 1.85
C HIS A 34 45.26 5.71 1.76
N ASN A 35 45.82 5.93 0.56
CA ASN A 35 47.20 6.39 0.46
C ASN A 35 47.27 7.88 0.83
N PHE A 36 47.62 8.18 2.08
CA PHE A 36 47.78 9.57 2.55
C PHE A 36 49.18 10.17 2.31
N SER A 37 50.12 9.45 1.68
CA SER A 37 51.47 9.99 1.52
C SER A 37 51.52 11.21 0.59
N ALA A 38 52.58 11.99 0.68
CA ALA A 38 52.88 13.10 -0.21
C ALA A 38 53.15 12.66 -1.66
N THR A 39 53.34 11.35 -1.91
CA THR A 39 53.69 10.77 -3.21
C THR A 39 52.55 9.91 -3.77
N VAL A 40 52.01 10.30 -4.93
CA VAL A 40 51.00 9.51 -5.65
C VAL A 40 51.69 8.57 -6.63
N ILE A 41 51.53 7.26 -6.44
CA ILE A 41 52.04 6.25 -7.38
C ILE A 41 50.97 5.16 -7.56
N PRO A 42 50.39 4.98 -8.77
CA PRO A 42 50.52 5.77 -10.00
C PRO A 42 49.65 7.04 -10.03
N GLN A 43 49.96 8.00 -10.91
CA GLN A 43 49.16 9.22 -11.11
C GLN A 43 47.72 8.87 -11.55
N GLY A 44 46.71 9.50 -10.94
CA GLY A 44 45.30 9.37 -11.37
C GLY A 44 44.26 9.11 -10.27
N VAL A 45 44.67 8.91 -9.00
CA VAL A 45 43.72 8.83 -7.87
C VAL A 45 43.47 10.22 -7.30
N ASP A 46 42.23 10.68 -7.39
CA ASP A 46 41.80 11.91 -6.71
C ASP A 46 41.72 11.67 -5.19
N ARG A 47 42.52 12.44 -4.45
CA ARG A 47 42.61 12.40 -2.99
C ARG A 47 42.23 13.76 -2.44
N GLN A 48 41.16 13.79 -1.65
CA GLN A 48 40.72 15.02 -0.99
C GLN A 48 41.67 15.46 0.12
N ALA A 49 42.32 14.52 0.82
CA ALA A 49 43.28 14.79 1.89
C ALA A 49 44.59 14.03 1.65
N SER A 50 45.73 14.67 1.89
CA SER A 50 47.05 14.02 1.84
C SER A 50 48.11 14.77 2.64
N ALA A 51 49.14 14.07 3.07
CA ALA A 51 50.30 14.65 3.73
C ALA A 51 51.08 15.54 2.75
N THR A 52 51.66 16.63 3.26
CA THR A 52 52.45 17.55 2.44
C THR A 52 53.92 17.16 2.33
N SER A 53 54.42 16.30 3.22
CA SER A 53 55.85 15.96 3.31
C SER A 53 56.17 14.49 3.54
N GLU A 54 55.29 13.72 4.20
CA GLU A 54 55.58 12.32 4.54
C GLU A 54 55.33 11.40 3.34
N SER A 55 56.30 10.57 2.96
CA SER A 55 56.26 9.71 1.77
C SER A 55 55.95 8.24 2.06
N GLN A 56 56.07 7.80 3.33
CA GLN A 56 55.77 6.45 3.76
C GLN A 56 54.26 6.20 3.76
N ILE A 57 53.82 5.26 2.93
CA ILE A 57 52.39 4.98 2.72
C ILE A 57 51.74 4.33 3.94
N CYS A 58 52.42 3.35 4.55
CA CYS A 58 51.86 2.61 5.67
C CYS A 58 51.95 3.35 7.01
N ALA A 59 52.78 4.40 7.12
CA ALA A 59 53.09 5.03 8.40
C ALA A 59 51.90 5.75 9.06
N PHE A 60 50.87 6.11 8.27
CA PHE A 60 49.64 6.71 8.80
C PHE A 60 48.77 5.71 9.57
N CYS A 61 48.92 4.41 9.28
CA CYS A 61 48.07 3.34 9.81
C CYS A 61 48.86 2.34 10.65
N HIS A 62 50.10 2.04 10.26
CA HIS A 62 50.91 0.98 10.84
C HIS A 62 52.27 1.46 11.34
N THR A 63 52.72 0.89 12.45
CA THR A 63 54.06 1.11 13.01
C THR A 63 54.65 -0.20 13.50
N PRO A 64 55.95 -0.49 13.30
CA PRO A 64 56.56 -1.68 13.88
C PRO A 64 56.66 -1.64 15.42
N HIS A 65 56.63 -0.46 16.04
CA HIS A 65 56.78 -0.27 17.49
C HIS A 65 55.93 0.91 17.99
N GLY A 66 55.50 0.88 19.26
CA GLY A 66 54.66 1.94 19.83
C GLY A 66 53.24 1.96 19.25
N ALA A 67 52.78 0.81 18.74
CA ALA A 67 51.41 0.64 18.31
C ALA A 67 50.45 0.73 19.50
N THR A 68 49.22 1.15 19.23
CA THR A 68 48.16 1.14 20.24
C THR A 68 47.88 -0.31 20.67
N PRO A 69 47.89 -0.61 21.99
CA PRO A 69 47.71 -1.97 22.49
C PRO A 69 46.23 -2.36 22.52
N GLU A 70 45.59 -2.41 21.35
CA GLU A 70 44.22 -2.89 21.18
C GLU A 70 44.23 -4.39 20.85
N GLN A 71 43.32 -5.14 21.48
CA GLN A 71 43.24 -6.58 21.29
C GLN A 71 42.90 -6.90 19.82
N HIS A 72 43.62 -7.87 19.26
CA HIS A 72 43.47 -8.31 17.86
C HIS A 72 43.65 -7.20 16.81
N ALA A 73 44.15 -6.01 17.15
CA ALA A 73 44.54 -5.01 16.17
C ALA A 73 45.88 -5.39 15.51
N PRO A 74 46.08 -5.08 14.22
CA PRO A 74 47.44 -5.03 13.67
C PRO A 74 48.23 -3.96 14.42
N LEU A 75 49.54 -3.87 14.19
CA LEU A 75 50.34 -2.82 14.81
C LEU A 75 49.88 -1.42 14.32
N TRP A 76 48.95 -0.81 15.04
CA TRP A 76 48.20 0.40 14.65
C TRP A 76 48.90 1.66 15.16
N ASN A 77 49.22 2.57 14.25
CA ASN A 77 50.03 3.76 14.55
C ASN A 77 49.19 4.99 14.92
N ARG A 78 48.00 4.80 15.50
CA ARG A 78 47.13 5.91 15.92
C ARG A 78 46.48 5.59 17.25
N GLN A 79 46.20 6.63 18.02
CA GLN A 79 45.36 6.52 19.20
C GLN A 79 43.92 6.16 18.79
N LEU A 80 43.25 5.38 19.63
CA LEU A 80 41.83 5.09 19.46
C LEU A 80 41.02 6.09 20.29
N SER A 81 39.88 6.51 19.74
CA SER A 81 38.96 7.40 20.42
C SER A 81 38.42 6.77 21.71
N SER A 82 38.29 7.57 22.76
CA SER A 82 37.59 7.21 23.99
C SER A 82 36.12 7.67 23.99
N ALA A 83 35.64 8.18 22.85
CA ALA A 83 34.26 8.61 22.71
C ALA A 83 33.29 7.43 22.92
N THR A 84 32.13 7.76 23.47
CA THR A 84 30.98 6.85 23.50
C THR A 84 30.15 7.08 22.27
N TYR A 85 29.91 6.01 21.50
CA TYR A 85 29.14 6.06 20.27
C TYR A 85 27.65 5.83 20.54
N ILE A 86 26.80 6.39 19.69
CA ILE A 86 25.37 6.08 19.62
C ILE A 86 25.20 5.03 18.52
N PRO A 87 24.99 3.74 18.84
CA PRO A 87 24.85 2.70 17.82
C PRO A 87 23.49 2.78 17.12
N PHE A 88 23.39 2.11 15.97
CA PHE A 88 22.15 1.92 15.23
C PHE A 88 21.09 1.19 16.08
N THR A 89 19.84 1.67 15.97
CA THR A 89 18.67 1.02 16.57
C THR A 89 17.50 1.08 15.59
N SER A 90 16.74 -0.01 15.48
CA SER A 90 15.49 -0.06 14.72
C SER A 90 14.56 -1.07 15.36
N THR A 91 13.24 -0.91 15.21
CA THR A 91 12.26 -1.94 15.59
C THR A 91 12.28 -3.14 14.64
N SER A 92 12.90 -3.00 13.47
CA SER A 92 13.08 -4.04 12.46
C SER A 92 14.46 -4.70 12.53
N LEU A 93 15.16 -4.57 13.65
CA LEU A 93 16.49 -5.10 13.86
C LEU A 93 16.43 -6.25 14.86
N ASP A 94 16.78 -7.45 14.40
CA ASP A 94 16.71 -8.66 15.22
C ASP A 94 18.03 -8.98 15.96
N ALA A 95 19.06 -8.15 15.78
CA ALA A 95 20.32 -8.26 16.53
C ALA A 95 20.13 -7.81 17.98
N THR A 96 20.51 -8.67 18.94
CA THR A 96 20.22 -8.46 20.37
C THR A 96 21.42 -7.99 21.19
N ASP A 97 22.62 -7.99 20.60
CA ASP A 97 23.89 -7.71 21.29
C ASP A 97 24.64 -6.47 20.76
N LEU A 98 23.91 -5.58 20.07
CA LEU A 98 24.46 -4.30 19.63
C LEU A 98 24.95 -3.47 20.82
N GLY A 99 26.18 -2.98 20.70
CA GLY A 99 26.86 -2.23 21.74
C GLY A 99 27.83 -1.21 21.17
N GLN A 100 28.83 -0.82 21.96
CA GLN A 100 29.90 0.05 21.48
C GLN A 100 30.72 -0.65 20.38
N PRO A 101 31.20 0.08 19.36
CA PRO A 101 32.07 -0.50 18.33
C PRO A 101 33.26 -1.25 18.93
N GLY A 102 33.50 -2.44 18.39
CA GLY A 102 34.55 -3.36 18.80
C GLY A 102 35.87 -3.18 18.04
N GLY A 103 36.78 -4.14 18.25
CA GLY A 103 38.20 -4.09 17.90
C GLY A 103 38.54 -3.44 16.56
N LYS A 104 38.16 -4.04 15.43
CA LYS A 104 38.62 -3.60 14.10
C LYS A 104 37.90 -2.34 13.62
N SER A 105 36.61 -2.19 13.93
CA SER A 105 35.86 -0.98 13.57
C SER A 105 36.40 0.26 14.27
N LYS A 106 36.87 0.16 15.53
CA LYS A 106 37.56 1.27 16.22
C LYS A 106 38.79 1.79 15.48
N LEU A 107 39.48 0.94 14.72
CA LEU A 107 40.63 1.38 13.90
C LEU A 107 40.17 2.33 12.80
N CYS A 108 39.11 1.98 12.08
CA CYS A 108 38.49 2.83 11.06
C CYS A 108 37.95 4.12 11.68
N LEU A 109 37.23 4.00 12.81
CA LEU A 109 36.65 5.12 13.52
C LEU A 109 37.70 6.09 14.06
N SER A 110 38.94 5.66 14.37
CA SER A 110 40.04 6.57 14.75
C SER A 110 40.39 7.66 13.71
N CYS A 111 39.83 7.56 12.49
CA CYS A 111 39.83 8.60 11.48
C CYS A 111 38.40 9.09 11.15
N HIS A 112 37.48 8.13 10.96
CA HIS A 112 36.13 8.40 10.44
C HIS A 112 35.17 8.99 11.46
N ASP A 113 35.43 8.86 12.76
CA ASP A 113 34.65 9.55 13.79
C ASP A 113 34.96 11.05 13.86
N GLY A 114 35.99 11.52 13.15
CA GLY A 114 36.38 12.92 13.08
C GLY A 114 36.79 13.53 14.42
N THR A 115 37.29 12.72 15.37
CA THR A 115 37.76 13.16 16.69
C THR A 115 39.27 13.40 16.74
N ILE A 116 40.03 12.81 15.82
CA ILE A 116 41.50 12.88 15.77
C ILE A 116 41.97 13.35 14.39
N ALA A 117 42.97 14.22 14.35
CA ALA A 117 43.58 14.67 13.10
C ALA A 117 44.16 13.50 12.28
N LEU A 118 44.05 13.57 10.95
CA LEU A 118 44.59 12.52 10.06
C LEU A 118 46.11 12.39 10.18
N GLY A 119 46.81 13.49 10.47
CA GLY A 119 48.26 13.52 10.67
C GLY A 119 48.76 13.01 12.03
N SER A 120 47.87 12.82 13.00
CA SER A 120 48.25 12.40 14.36
C SER A 120 48.56 10.91 14.40
N VAL A 121 49.84 10.55 14.49
CA VAL A 121 50.32 9.17 14.57
C VAL A 121 51.10 8.93 15.86
N ASN A 122 51.15 7.69 16.36
CA ASN A 122 51.85 7.38 17.62
C ASN A 122 53.36 7.53 17.49
N VAL A 123 53.94 7.07 16.37
CA VAL A 123 55.39 7.10 16.14
C VAL A 123 55.70 7.34 14.67
N LEU A 124 56.63 8.25 14.37
CA LEU A 124 57.20 8.41 13.03
C LEU A 124 58.65 8.88 13.17
N ASN A 125 59.59 8.29 12.43
CA ASN A 125 61.01 8.71 12.41
C ASN A 125 61.62 8.91 13.81
N ARG A 126 61.31 7.99 14.75
CA ARG A 126 61.73 8.01 16.17
C ARG A 126 61.17 9.17 17.01
N GLN A 127 60.22 9.93 16.48
CA GLN A 127 59.43 10.89 17.25
C GLN A 127 58.18 10.21 17.79
N VAL A 128 57.82 10.53 19.03
CA VAL A 128 56.60 10.05 19.68
C VAL A 128 55.51 11.09 19.55
N ASN A 129 54.30 10.66 19.20
CA ASN A 129 53.12 11.48 18.92
C ASN A 129 53.36 12.65 17.93
N PRO A 130 54.08 12.46 16.81
CA PRO A 130 54.23 13.52 15.83
C PRO A 130 52.89 13.78 15.11
N ASN A 131 52.69 15.04 14.71
CA ASN A 131 51.59 15.43 13.85
C ASN A 131 52.12 15.73 12.44
N ILE A 132 51.78 14.87 11.48
CA ILE A 132 52.18 15.02 10.08
C ILE A 132 51.32 16.13 9.45
N PRO A 133 51.91 17.14 8.78
CA PRO A 133 51.12 18.17 8.12
C PRO A 133 50.32 17.62 6.93
N PHE A 134 49.03 17.99 6.84
CA PHE A 134 48.11 17.60 5.77
C PHE A 134 47.58 18.81 5.00
N THR A 135 47.21 18.57 3.75
CA THR A 135 46.34 19.46 2.96
C THR A 135 44.97 18.80 2.78
N GLY A 136 43.94 19.63 2.55
CA GLY A 136 42.58 19.16 2.27
C GLY A 136 41.91 18.45 3.45
N THR A 137 42.28 18.83 4.67
CA THR A 137 41.60 18.45 5.92
C THR A 137 40.79 19.64 6.45
N GLN A 138 40.00 19.40 7.50
CA GLN A 138 39.38 20.48 8.28
C GLN A 138 40.45 21.33 9.00
N ALA A 139 40.05 22.47 9.55
CA ALA A 139 40.97 23.37 10.26
C ALA A 139 41.66 22.70 11.48
N ASP A 140 41.00 21.71 12.08
CA ASP A 140 41.52 20.88 13.17
C ASP A 140 42.38 19.68 12.69
N GLY A 141 42.55 19.52 11.38
CA GLY A 141 43.28 18.42 10.75
C GLY A 141 42.50 17.12 10.60
N THR A 142 41.22 17.08 10.98
CA THR A 142 40.35 15.91 10.83
C THR A 142 39.86 15.72 9.39
N ILE A 143 39.20 14.59 9.13
CA ILE A 143 38.66 14.26 7.82
C ILE A 143 37.63 15.32 7.34
N PRO A 144 37.62 15.67 6.03
CA PRO A 144 36.62 16.59 5.47
C PRO A 144 35.18 16.11 5.64
N GLU A 145 34.26 17.07 5.73
CA GLU A 145 32.81 16.80 5.92
C GLU A 145 32.05 16.49 4.62
N GLY A 146 32.72 16.48 3.48
CA GLY A 146 32.06 16.27 2.18
C GLY A 146 31.00 17.36 1.92
N LEU A 147 29.75 16.94 1.72
CA LEU A 147 28.61 17.86 1.52
C LEU A 147 27.95 18.32 2.84
N GLY A 148 28.45 17.86 3.99
CA GLY A 148 28.01 18.26 5.32
C GLY A 148 27.79 17.06 6.24
N ALA A 149 28.04 17.27 7.54
CA ALA A 149 28.05 16.22 8.56
C ALA A 149 26.72 15.48 8.76
N THR A 150 25.59 16.06 8.35
CA THR A 150 24.25 15.45 8.51
C THR A 150 23.70 14.85 7.21
N THR A 151 24.53 14.74 6.17
CA THR A 151 24.16 14.17 4.86
C THR A 151 24.67 12.74 4.71
N GLY A 152 24.12 11.93 3.80
CA GLY A 152 24.73 10.64 3.43
C GLY A 152 26.04 10.75 2.62
N PHE A 153 26.46 11.97 2.31
CA PHE A 153 27.61 12.29 1.46
C PHE A 153 28.82 12.81 2.25
N THR A 154 28.89 12.47 3.55
CA THR A 154 30.08 12.65 4.39
C THR A 154 30.76 11.32 4.69
N ARG A 155 32.07 11.34 4.91
CA ARG A 155 32.83 10.21 5.48
C ARG A 155 33.39 10.53 6.87
N ARG A 156 33.03 11.69 7.42
CA ARG A 156 33.09 12.01 8.84
C ARG A 156 31.80 11.48 9.47
N LEU A 157 31.79 10.19 9.82
CA LEU A 157 30.64 9.51 10.44
C LEU A 157 30.30 10.13 11.80
N GLY A 158 31.33 10.53 12.54
CA GLY A 158 31.14 11.07 13.88
C GLY A 158 31.02 9.97 14.93
N VAL A 159 30.49 10.36 16.09
CA VAL A 159 30.23 9.45 17.22
C VAL A 159 28.76 9.03 17.29
N ASP A 160 27.91 9.60 16.44
CA ASP A 160 26.55 9.14 16.23
C ASP A 160 26.54 8.23 15.00
N LEU A 161 26.29 6.94 15.22
CA LEU A 161 26.23 5.90 14.19
C LEU A 161 24.79 5.41 13.97
N SER A 162 23.79 6.20 14.40
CA SER A 162 22.38 5.83 14.28
C SER A 162 21.87 5.80 12.84
N ASN A 163 22.59 6.44 11.92
CA ASN A 163 22.37 6.46 10.48
C ASN A 163 23.33 5.54 9.70
N ASP A 164 24.14 4.74 10.40
CA ASP A 164 25.10 3.83 9.79
C ASP A 164 24.64 2.38 9.90
N HIS A 165 25.08 1.54 8.96
CA HIS A 165 24.83 0.10 9.01
C HIS A 165 25.39 -0.48 10.32
N PRO A 166 24.62 -1.32 11.05
CA PRO A 166 25.06 -1.89 12.31
C PRO A 166 26.34 -2.71 12.14
N ILE A 167 27.23 -2.60 13.12
CA ILE A 167 28.51 -3.32 13.23
C ILE A 167 28.71 -3.78 14.68
N SER A 168 29.69 -4.66 14.88
CA SER A 168 30.09 -5.21 16.18
C SER A 168 29.02 -6.03 16.91
N PHE A 169 28.06 -6.55 16.16
CA PHE A 169 27.05 -7.52 16.61
C PHE A 169 27.41 -8.94 16.14
N THR A 170 26.90 -9.94 16.86
CA THR A 170 27.17 -11.36 16.56
C THR A 170 26.43 -11.81 15.30
N PHE A 171 27.14 -12.47 14.38
CA PHE A 171 26.60 -13.06 13.16
C PHE A 171 26.81 -14.58 13.22
N ASP A 172 25.80 -15.29 13.73
CA ASP A 172 25.81 -16.74 13.91
C ASP A 172 24.48 -17.37 13.47
N SER A 173 24.39 -18.70 13.51
CA SER A 173 23.17 -19.44 13.14
C SER A 173 21.95 -19.04 13.98
N SER A 174 22.15 -18.61 15.23
CA SER A 174 21.05 -18.18 16.10
C SER A 174 20.49 -16.83 15.65
N GLN A 175 21.36 -15.90 15.25
CA GLN A 175 21.00 -14.60 14.70
C GLN A 175 20.30 -14.77 13.36
N ALA A 176 20.84 -15.63 12.48
CA ALA A 176 20.24 -15.91 11.18
C ALA A 176 18.82 -16.51 11.32
N ALA A 177 18.62 -17.44 12.26
CA ALA A 177 17.31 -18.02 12.53
C ALA A 177 16.28 -17.01 13.08
N ARG A 178 16.73 -16.03 13.89
CA ARG A 178 15.87 -14.96 14.43
C ARG A 178 15.42 -13.99 13.36
N ASP A 179 16.36 -13.49 12.56
CA ASP A 179 16.10 -12.53 11.48
C ASP A 179 15.29 -13.17 10.35
N GLY A 180 15.68 -14.38 9.94
CA GLY A 180 15.00 -15.13 8.89
C GLY A 180 15.37 -14.72 7.46
N GLU A 181 16.15 -13.65 7.28
CA GLU A 181 16.65 -13.18 5.97
C GLU A 181 18.18 -12.97 5.98
N LEU A 182 18.89 -13.67 6.86
CA LEU A 182 20.36 -13.75 6.83
C LEU A 182 20.79 -15.15 6.41
N TYR A 183 21.87 -15.23 5.64
CA TYR A 183 22.57 -16.50 5.43
C TYR A 183 23.10 -17.04 6.77
N ASP A 184 22.89 -18.33 7.02
CA ASP A 184 23.43 -19.02 8.19
C ASP A 184 24.93 -19.31 7.98
N PRO A 185 25.85 -18.68 8.73
CA PRO A 185 27.29 -18.93 8.59
C PRO A 185 27.71 -20.34 9.04
N GLY A 186 26.82 -21.08 9.70
CA GLY A 186 27.00 -22.49 10.06
C GLY A 186 26.61 -23.47 8.96
N ASP A 187 25.90 -23.02 7.91
CA ASP A 187 25.57 -23.85 6.75
C ASP A 187 26.81 -24.07 5.88
N PRO A 188 27.25 -25.33 5.62
CA PRO A 188 28.38 -25.62 4.74
C PRO A 188 28.23 -25.09 3.31
N ALA A 189 27.01 -24.81 2.84
CA ALA A 189 26.76 -24.17 1.55
C ALA A 189 27.14 -22.68 1.55
N VAL A 190 27.15 -22.03 2.72
CA VAL A 190 27.54 -20.63 2.93
C VAL A 190 29.04 -20.58 3.23
N SER A 191 29.84 -20.55 2.16
CA SER A 191 31.31 -20.50 2.28
C SER A 191 31.91 -19.10 2.14
N HIS A 192 31.10 -18.13 1.72
CA HIS A 192 31.54 -16.74 1.50
C HIS A 192 31.49 -15.88 2.76
N ILE A 193 30.90 -16.34 3.86
CA ILE A 193 30.95 -15.71 5.18
C ILE A 193 31.73 -16.64 6.12
N MET A 194 32.84 -16.17 6.69
CA MET A 194 33.64 -17.02 7.57
C MET A 194 34.49 -16.23 8.56
N GLU A 195 34.81 -16.87 9.68
CA GLU A 195 35.69 -16.30 10.70
C GLU A 195 37.12 -16.12 10.17
N ARG A 196 37.65 -14.91 10.32
CA ARG A 196 39.03 -14.63 9.94
C ARG A 196 39.98 -15.32 10.90
N SER A 197 40.79 -16.23 10.37
CA SER A 197 41.73 -16.99 11.17
C SER A 197 43.08 -17.17 10.45
N ARG A 198 44.16 -17.17 11.23
CA ARG A 198 45.52 -17.22 10.68
C ARG A 198 45.77 -18.58 10.02
N GLY A 199 46.00 -18.58 8.71
CA GLY A 199 46.31 -19.79 7.93
C GLY A 199 45.09 -20.49 7.32
N SER A 200 43.89 -19.98 7.56
CA SER A 200 42.60 -20.45 7.05
C SER A 200 41.90 -19.42 6.16
N GLU A 201 42.53 -18.25 5.92
CA GLU A 201 42.10 -17.31 4.89
C GLU A 201 42.15 -18.01 3.51
N PRO A 202 41.15 -17.81 2.63
CA PRO A 202 41.18 -18.34 1.28
C PRO A 202 42.49 -17.97 0.56
N PRO A 203 43.13 -18.92 -0.16
CA PRO A 203 44.32 -18.60 -0.94
C PRO A 203 43.99 -17.52 -1.96
N ALA A 204 44.98 -16.68 -2.25
CA ALA A 204 44.83 -15.47 -3.05
C ALA A 204 44.06 -15.70 -4.39
N PRO A 205 43.27 -14.71 -4.85
CA PRO A 205 43.25 -13.33 -4.36
C PRO A 205 42.47 -13.16 -3.03
N GLN A 206 43.14 -12.56 -2.04
CA GLN A 206 42.52 -12.11 -0.78
C GLN A 206 41.49 -11.05 -1.14
N GLY A 207 40.20 -11.34 -0.96
CA GLY A 207 39.12 -10.43 -1.34
C GLY A 207 37.77 -11.11 -1.59
N ASP A 208 37.75 -12.41 -1.81
CA ASP A 208 36.57 -13.12 -2.32
C ASP A 208 35.64 -13.70 -1.22
N TYR A 209 35.69 -13.14 -0.01
CA TYR A 209 34.85 -13.54 1.12
C TYR A 209 34.60 -12.36 2.05
N LEU A 210 33.59 -12.49 2.92
CA LEU A 210 33.17 -11.53 3.93
C LEU A 210 33.65 -12.03 5.31
N PRO A 211 34.78 -11.51 5.84
CA PRO A 211 35.32 -11.98 7.11
C PRO A 211 34.44 -11.55 8.28
N LEU A 212 34.20 -12.47 9.21
CA LEU A 212 33.81 -12.16 10.58
C LEU A 212 35.07 -12.02 11.44
N GLU A 213 34.97 -11.23 12.51
CA GLU A 213 36.01 -11.10 13.53
C GLU A 213 35.39 -11.42 14.89
N GLU A 214 35.86 -12.48 15.53
CA GLU A 214 35.26 -13.05 16.75
C GLU A 214 33.76 -13.38 16.57
N GLY A 215 33.38 -13.84 15.39
CA GLY A 215 31.98 -14.13 15.03
C GLY A 215 31.12 -12.88 14.82
N LYS A 216 31.72 -11.69 14.68
CA LYS A 216 31.01 -10.42 14.51
C LYS A 216 31.21 -9.79 13.14
N VAL A 217 30.20 -9.07 12.68
CA VAL A 217 30.32 -8.16 11.54
C VAL A 217 31.05 -6.90 11.97
N GLU A 218 32.11 -6.52 11.26
CA GLU A 218 32.91 -5.32 11.53
C GLU A 218 33.03 -4.48 10.25
N CYS A 219 33.53 -3.24 10.33
CA CYS A 219 33.77 -2.42 9.13
C CYS A 219 34.59 -3.18 8.06
N ILE A 220 35.51 -4.04 8.50
CA ILE A 220 36.39 -4.79 7.62
C ILE A 220 35.74 -6.02 6.97
N SER A 221 34.54 -6.43 7.41
CA SER A 221 33.74 -7.46 6.77
C SER A 221 33.39 -7.03 5.34
N CYS A 222 33.08 -5.75 5.15
CA CYS A 222 32.76 -5.18 3.84
C CYS A 222 33.96 -4.47 3.20
N HIS A 223 34.75 -3.72 3.98
CA HIS A 223 35.83 -2.88 3.46
C HIS A 223 37.22 -3.48 3.67
N ASP A 224 38.03 -3.47 2.62
CA ASP A 224 39.48 -3.66 2.71
C ASP A 224 40.19 -2.40 2.19
N PRO A 225 40.78 -1.57 3.06
CA PRO A 225 41.41 -0.32 2.61
C PRO A 225 42.57 -0.57 1.63
N HIS A 226 43.10 -1.79 1.56
CA HIS A 226 44.20 -2.14 0.67
C HIS A 226 43.76 -2.52 -0.74
N VAL A 227 42.46 -2.72 -1.00
CA VAL A 227 42.00 -3.19 -2.31
C VAL A 227 41.48 -2.08 -3.22
N ARG A 228 41.68 -2.28 -4.52
CA ARG A 228 41.07 -1.48 -5.58
C ARG A 228 40.54 -2.38 -6.70
N SER A 229 39.79 -1.81 -7.63
CA SER A 229 39.47 -2.47 -8.89
C SER A 229 40.70 -2.55 -9.80
N ASP A 230 40.79 -3.62 -10.58
CA ASP A 230 41.67 -3.72 -11.75
C ASP A 230 41.12 -2.95 -12.96
N VAL A 231 39.82 -2.62 -12.99
CA VAL A 231 39.19 -1.74 -13.98
C VAL A 231 39.57 -0.28 -13.68
N PRO A 232 40.29 0.41 -14.59
CA PRO A 232 40.69 1.79 -14.37
C PRO A 232 39.51 2.72 -14.13
N GLY A 233 39.56 3.50 -13.05
CA GLY A 233 38.53 4.48 -12.70
C GLY A 233 37.28 3.91 -12.03
N GLU A 234 37.14 2.58 -11.91
CA GLU A 234 36.00 1.99 -11.22
C GLU A 234 36.10 2.23 -9.70
N ASN A 235 35.03 2.79 -9.14
CA ASN A 235 34.94 3.09 -7.72
C ASN A 235 34.24 1.99 -6.94
N VAL A 236 35.06 1.07 -6.42
CA VAL A 236 34.60 -0.07 -5.61
C VAL A 236 34.42 0.25 -4.13
N LYS A 237 34.69 1.49 -3.68
CA LYS A 237 34.55 1.89 -2.26
C LYS A 237 35.27 0.97 -1.27
N PHE A 238 36.42 0.40 -1.67
CA PHE A 238 37.18 -0.58 -0.89
C PHE A 238 36.40 -1.88 -0.61
N LEU A 239 35.29 -2.14 -1.29
CA LEU A 239 34.47 -3.31 -1.05
C LEU A 239 35.17 -4.58 -1.53
N ARG A 240 35.10 -5.61 -0.71
CA ARG A 240 35.65 -6.95 -1.00
C ARG A 240 35.00 -7.61 -2.22
N VAL A 241 33.68 -7.45 -2.35
CA VAL A 241 32.90 -7.97 -3.48
C VAL A 241 32.22 -6.83 -4.25
N ASN A 242 31.30 -7.13 -5.16
CA ASN A 242 30.69 -6.13 -6.03
C ASN A 242 29.90 -5.06 -5.27
N ARG A 243 30.08 -3.81 -5.71
CA ARG A 243 29.29 -2.66 -5.24
C ARG A 243 27.89 -2.60 -5.85
N PHE A 244 27.72 -3.15 -7.04
CA PHE A 244 26.50 -3.08 -7.84
C PHE A 244 26.15 -4.47 -8.36
N GLN A 245 24.87 -4.72 -8.58
CA GLN A 245 24.39 -5.93 -9.22
C GLN A 245 24.83 -5.95 -10.69
N LYS A 246 25.34 -7.08 -11.16
CA LYS A 246 25.86 -7.26 -12.53
C LYS A 246 25.05 -8.24 -13.38
N GLN A 247 24.23 -9.07 -12.74
CA GLN A 247 23.35 -10.05 -13.39
C GLN A 247 22.03 -10.19 -12.62
N ALA A 248 21.06 -10.96 -13.11
CA ALA A 248 19.89 -11.29 -12.28
C ALA A 248 20.32 -12.12 -11.06
N PRO A 249 19.87 -11.79 -9.83
CA PRO A 249 20.15 -12.62 -8.66
C PRO A 249 19.46 -13.99 -8.77
N ALA A 250 19.95 -14.98 -8.03
CA ALA A 250 19.39 -16.33 -7.99
C ALA A 250 19.04 -16.73 -6.56
N ASP A 251 17.88 -17.36 -6.37
CA ASP A 251 17.37 -17.71 -5.04
C ASP A 251 18.30 -18.66 -4.28
N GLY A 252 18.48 -18.41 -2.98
CA GLY A 252 19.22 -19.27 -2.07
C GLY A 252 20.71 -19.42 -2.40
N SER A 253 21.28 -18.53 -3.20
CA SER A 253 22.71 -18.57 -3.55
C SER A 253 23.30 -17.18 -3.74
N PHE A 254 24.52 -16.97 -3.25
CA PHE A 254 25.31 -15.78 -3.51
C PHE A 254 26.37 -16.04 -4.57
N ASN A 255 26.41 -15.20 -5.59
CA ASN A 255 27.42 -15.20 -6.63
C ASN A 255 28.31 -13.96 -6.47
N LYS A 256 29.53 -14.14 -5.96
CA LYS A 256 30.48 -13.03 -5.73
C LYS A 256 30.86 -12.27 -7.00
N GLU A 257 30.80 -12.91 -8.17
CA GLU A 257 31.07 -12.31 -9.47
C GLU A 257 29.92 -11.44 -9.99
N GLY A 258 28.68 -11.77 -9.61
CA GLY A 258 27.46 -11.17 -10.15
C GLY A 258 26.69 -10.28 -9.18
N ASP A 259 26.72 -10.61 -7.90
CA ASP A 259 25.79 -10.08 -6.91
C ASP A 259 26.40 -8.95 -6.08
N ILE A 260 25.58 -7.94 -5.78
CA ILE A 260 25.95 -6.87 -4.86
C ILE A 260 26.29 -7.43 -3.47
N ILE A 261 27.26 -6.83 -2.78
CA ILE A 261 27.76 -7.26 -1.47
C ILE A 261 26.67 -7.50 -0.42
N CYS A 262 25.57 -6.76 -0.47
CA CYS A 262 24.46 -6.89 0.47
C CYS A 262 23.86 -8.30 0.44
N LEU A 263 23.73 -8.89 -0.75
CA LEU A 263 23.26 -10.26 -0.96
C LEU A 263 24.27 -11.32 -0.51
N GLY A 264 25.47 -10.91 -0.10
CA GLY A 264 26.41 -11.82 0.55
C GLY A 264 25.98 -12.19 1.97
N CYS A 265 25.26 -11.31 2.68
CA CYS A 265 24.77 -11.61 4.04
C CYS A 265 23.25 -11.70 4.11
N HIS A 266 22.53 -10.93 3.29
CA HIS A 266 21.07 -10.88 3.29
C HIS A 266 20.48 -11.77 2.20
N ASP A 267 19.77 -12.82 2.60
CA ASP A 267 18.96 -13.66 1.72
C ASP A 267 17.51 -13.18 1.78
N LYS A 268 17.18 -12.17 0.97
CA LYS A 268 15.89 -11.47 1.01
C LYS A 268 14.82 -12.26 0.29
N ASP A 269 13.81 -12.68 1.04
CA ASP A 269 12.72 -13.50 0.51
C ASP A 269 11.87 -12.71 -0.49
N GLY A 270 11.72 -13.27 -1.70
CA GLY A 270 11.03 -12.66 -2.84
C GLY A 270 11.79 -11.53 -3.55
N TRP A 271 13.05 -11.23 -3.17
CA TRP A 271 13.89 -10.26 -3.88
C TRP A 271 14.13 -10.66 -5.34
N VAL A 272 14.41 -11.94 -5.57
CA VAL A 272 14.64 -12.48 -6.91
C VAL A 272 13.38 -12.38 -7.74
N GLY A 273 13.51 -11.73 -8.89
CA GLY A 273 12.39 -11.47 -9.80
C GLY A 273 11.59 -10.22 -9.45
N SER A 274 11.64 -9.69 -8.22
CA SER A 274 10.93 -8.45 -7.83
C SER A 274 11.16 -7.31 -8.83
N ALA A 275 10.21 -6.39 -8.93
CA ALA A 275 10.27 -5.29 -9.90
C ALA A 275 11.59 -4.50 -9.80
N HIS A 276 12.13 -4.33 -8.58
CA HIS A 276 13.36 -3.59 -8.34
C HIS A 276 14.65 -4.39 -8.61
N ALA A 277 14.58 -5.73 -8.65
CA ALA A 277 15.70 -6.61 -8.98
C ALA A 277 15.70 -7.09 -10.44
N ASN A 278 14.58 -6.89 -11.14
CA ASN A 278 14.35 -7.45 -12.45
C ASN A 278 14.86 -6.53 -13.57
N LEU A 279 15.81 -7.05 -14.36
CA LEU A 279 16.48 -6.31 -15.42
C LEU A 279 15.59 -5.90 -16.60
N VAL A 280 14.41 -6.52 -16.78
CA VAL A 280 13.44 -6.10 -17.82
C VAL A 280 12.37 -5.16 -17.27
N VAL A 281 12.33 -4.94 -15.96
CA VAL A 281 11.36 -4.05 -15.30
C VAL A 281 12.03 -2.75 -14.88
N ALA A 282 13.07 -2.83 -14.06
CA ALA A 282 13.78 -1.68 -13.51
C ALA A 282 14.98 -1.26 -14.38
N ASP A 283 14.78 -1.16 -15.70
CA ASP A 283 15.82 -0.73 -16.64
C ASP A 283 15.86 0.80 -16.83
N GLU A 284 15.20 1.59 -15.98
CA GLU A 284 15.35 3.04 -16.01
C GLU A 284 16.80 3.43 -15.72
N ARG A 285 17.31 4.38 -16.51
CA ARG A 285 18.67 4.90 -16.36
C ARG A 285 18.68 6.04 -15.34
N TYR A 286 19.69 6.05 -14.47
CA TYR A 286 19.94 7.22 -13.61
C TYR A 286 20.25 8.48 -14.42
N ALA A 287 19.71 9.61 -13.97
CA ALA A 287 20.14 10.91 -14.43
C ALA A 287 21.62 11.10 -14.12
N ASP A 288 22.35 11.71 -15.04
CA ASP A 288 23.79 11.86 -14.98
C ASP A 288 24.23 12.52 -13.66
N ALA A 289 23.65 13.67 -13.30
CA ALA A 289 23.97 14.35 -12.06
C ALA A 289 23.67 13.50 -10.81
N ALA A 290 22.58 12.74 -10.82
CA ALA A 290 22.21 11.86 -9.72
C ALA A 290 23.21 10.71 -9.54
N ALA A 291 23.66 10.10 -10.65
CA ALA A 291 24.70 9.09 -10.65
C ALA A 291 26.04 9.64 -10.13
N ASP A 292 26.44 10.84 -10.56
CA ASP A 292 27.69 11.48 -10.09
C ASP A 292 27.71 11.70 -8.59
N LEU A 293 26.63 12.28 -8.05
CA LEU A 293 26.49 12.55 -6.61
C LEU A 293 26.67 11.25 -5.80
N ARG A 294 26.16 10.14 -6.31
CA ARG A 294 26.21 8.80 -5.70
C ARG A 294 27.51 8.05 -5.99
N GLU A 295 28.39 8.65 -6.80
CA GLU A 295 29.57 8.02 -7.39
C GLU A 295 29.21 6.67 -8.03
N PHE A 296 28.05 6.60 -8.69
CA PHE A 296 27.64 5.48 -9.50
C PHE A 296 28.24 5.61 -10.91
N PRO A 297 28.50 4.49 -11.61
CA PRO A 297 28.80 4.54 -13.03
C PRO A 297 27.73 5.33 -13.80
N ARG A 298 28.15 6.09 -14.80
CA ARG A 298 27.22 6.61 -15.80
C ARG A 298 26.50 5.43 -16.46
N ASP A 299 25.28 5.67 -16.90
CA ASP A 299 24.43 4.65 -17.54
C ASP A 299 23.95 3.53 -16.63
N ILE A 300 24.22 3.60 -15.32
CA ILE A 300 23.68 2.63 -14.37
C ILE A 300 22.16 2.60 -14.41
N ARG A 301 21.63 1.38 -14.36
CA ARG A 301 20.19 1.08 -14.34
C ARG A 301 19.71 0.85 -12.91
N VAL A 302 18.43 1.06 -12.65
CA VAL A 302 17.85 0.85 -11.32
C VAL A 302 18.12 -0.57 -10.82
N TRP A 303 17.90 -1.61 -11.62
CA TRP A 303 18.19 -2.99 -11.22
C TRP A 303 19.68 -3.24 -10.87
N GLN A 304 20.61 -2.51 -11.48
CA GLN A 304 22.05 -2.61 -11.18
C GLN A 304 22.42 -1.92 -9.87
N ALA A 305 21.79 -0.78 -9.59
CA ALA A 305 21.93 -0.10 -8.30
C ALA A 305 21.29 -0.92 -7.17
N ALA A 306 20.27 -1.73 -7.47
CA ALA A 306 19.68 -2.73 -6.58
C ALA A 306 19.33 -2.14 -5.20
N CYS A 307 19.89 -2.71 -4.12
CA CYS A 307 19.66 -2.27 -2.74
C CYS A 307 19.98 -0.79 -2.52
N LEU A 308 20.95 -0.23 -3.26
CA LEU A 308 21.42 1.16 -3.11
C LEU A 308 20.44 2.21 -3.69
N ASN A 309 19.36 1.77 -4.33
CA ASN A 309 18.26 2.67 -4.67
C ASN A 309 17.54 3.17 -3.41
N CYS A 310 17.36 2.28 -2.43
CA CYS A 310 16.56 2.56 -1.24
C CYS A 310 17.39 2.65 0.04
N HIS A 311 18.52 1.95 0.12
CA HIS A 311 19.39 1.93 1.29
C HIS A 311 20.71 2.65 1.03
N ASP A 312 21.22 3.34 2.05
CA ASP A 312 22.59 3.83 2.09
C ASP A 312 23.20 3.38 3.42
N PRO A 313 24.26 2.54 3.42
CA PRO A 313 24.91 2.09 4.65
C PRO A 313 25.43 3.23 5.53
N HIS A 314 25.59 4.44 4.98
CA HIS A 314 25.95 5.65 5.71
C HIS A 314 24.99 6.78 5.30
N THR A 315 23.73 6.69 5.74
CA THR A 315 22.64 7.54 5.21
C THR A 315 22.60 8.93 5.86
N VAL A 316 21.65 9.77 5.43
CA VAL A 316 21.35 11.07 6.04
C VAL A 316 20.97 10.90 7.52
N GLN A 317 21.42 11.84 8.36
CA GLN A 317 21.05 11.82 9.78
C GLN A 317 19.53 11.95 9.95
N GLY A 318 18.94 11.14 10.82
CA GLY A 318 17.49 11.15 11.09
C GLY A 318 16.67 10.17 10.26
N ALA A 319 17.25 9.55 9.21
CA ALA A 319 16.58 8.47 8.50
C ALA A 319 16.48 7.21 9.36
N ARG A 320 15.38 6.46 9.20
CA ARG A 320 15.21 5.12 9.81
C ARG A 320 15.63 4.02 8.84
N ARG A 321 15.97 2.84 9.37
CA ARG A 321 16.19 1.60 8.58
C ARG A 321 17.24 1.78 7.47
N ILE A 322 18.25 2.62 7.73
CA ILE A 322 19.30 3.03 6.77
C ILE A 322 18.75 3.45 5.40
N LEU A 323 17.54 4.03 5.40
CA LEU A 323 16.88 4.47 4.18
C LEU A 323 17.58 5.70 3.61
N ARG A 324 17.85 5.63 2.32
CA ARG A 324 18.57 6.64 1.55
C ARG A 324 17.71 7.91 1.45
N GLU A 325 18.17 8.99 2.07
CA GLU A 325 17.49 10.29 1.99
C GLU A 325 16.02 10.26 2.50
N GLY A 326 15.66 9.27 3.34
CA GLY A 326 14.31 9.08 3.89
C GLY A 326 14.01 10.02 5.06
N THR A 327 14.06 11.33 4.79
CA THR A 327 13.84 12.39 5.80
C THR A 327 13.08 13.58 5.24
N ASP A 328 12.35 14.29 6.11
CA ASP A 328 11.66 15.55 5.79
C ASP A 328 12.62 16.76 5.68
N GLY A 329 13.93 16.53 5.80
CA GLY A 329 14.94 17.57 5.81
C GLY A 329 14.99 18.40 4.52
N PRO A 330 15.65 19.57 4.56
CA PRO A 330 15.78 20.44 3.41
C PRO A 330 16.47 19.72 2.24
N VAL A 331 15.86 19.81 1.07
CA VAL A 331 16.48 19.39 -0.18
C VAL A 331 17.55 20.40 -0.59
N LYS A 332 18.75 19.89 -0.89
CA LYS A 332 19.88 20.62 -1.43
C LYS A 332 20.16 20.17 -2.85
N LEU A 333 20.85 21.03 -3.61
CA LEU A 333 21.26 20.76 -4.98
C LEU A 333 22.78 20.78 -5.08
N THR A 334 23.34 19.82 -5.80
CA THR A 334 24.72 19.92 -6.28
C THR A 334 24.82 20.93 -7.42
N ALA A 335 26.04 21.34 -7.77
CA ALA A 335 26.27 22.20 -8.93
C ALA A 335 25.75 21.57 -10.25
N GLY A 336 25.70 20.23 -10.32
CA GLY A 336 25.14 19.49 -11.46
C GLY A 336 23.62 19.32 -11.43
N GLY A 337 22.93 19.82 -10.39
CA GLY A 337 21.47 19.74 -10.26
C GLY A 337 20.95 18.47 -9.58
N ALA A 338 21.82 17.62 -9.02
CA ALA A 338 21.40 16.44 -8.28
C ALA A 338 20.83 16.83 -6.91
N ARG A 339 19.71 16.21 -6.53
CA ARG A 339 19.05 16.43 -5.24
C ARG A 339 19.63 15.54 -4.16
N TYR A 340 19.72 16.08 -2.94
CA TYR A 340 20.00 15.32 -1.71
C TYR A 340 19.35 15.95 -0.47
N LYS A 341 19.17 15.16 0.59
CA LYS A 341 18.66 15.61 1.90
C LYS A 341 19.78 15.93 2.88
N GLN A 342 19.50 16.83 3.82
CA GLN A 342 20.41 17.24 4.88
C GLN A 342 19.71 17.24 6.25
N GLY A 343 19.96 16.21 7.06
CA GLY A 343 19.25 16.01 8.33
C GLY A 343 17.74 15.84 8.14
N GLY A 344 16.98 16.11 9.21
CA GLY A 344 15.51 16.04 9.23
C GLY A 344 15.00 14.96 10.19
N ASN A 345 13.68 14.86 10.27
CA ASN A 345 12.98 13.76 10.91
C ASN A 345 12.75 12.63 9.89
N PRO A 346 12.43 11.41 10.35
CA PRO A 346 12.04 10.32 9.48
C PRO A 346 10.90 10.72 8.53
N ALA A 347 11.07 10.37 7.26
CA ALA A 347 10.05 10.45 6.21
C ALA A 347 10.36 9.39 5.14
N VAL A 348 9.86 8.16 5.33
CA VAL A 348 10.13 7.00 4.49
C VAL A 348 9.73 7.22 3.03
N GLU A 349 8.63 7.92 2.80
CA GLU A 349 8.06 8.21 1.49
C GLU A 349 9.01 8.96 0.55
N GLU A 350 9.91 9.77 1.10
CA GLU A 350 10.88 10.54 0.33
C GLU A 350 11.86 9.63 -0.43
N VAL A 351 12.10 8.41 0.05
CA VAL A 351 12.89 7.40 -0.66
C VAL A 351 12.17 6.94 -1.92
N CYS A 352 10.87 6.69 -1.83
CA CYS A 352 10.04 6.28 -2.96
C CYS A 352 9.92 7.42 -3.97
N TYR A 353 9.71 8.65 -3.50
CA TYR A 353 9.57 9.85 -4.33
C TYR A 353 10.84 10.22 -5.10
N ALA A 354 12.01 9.71 -4.72
CA ALA A 354 13.21 9.88 -5.54
C ALA A 354 13.01 9.30 -6.96
N CYS A 355 12.27 8.21 -7.08
CA CYS A 355 12.02 7.48 -8.34
C CYS A 355 10.58 7.63 -8.85
N HIS A 356 9.60 7.56 -7.95
CA HIS A 356 8.16 7.59 -8.25
C HIS A 356 7.57 9.00 -8.14
N SER A 357 8.17 9.93 -8.88
CA SER A 357 7.71 11.32 -8.97
C SER A 357 8.05 11.96 -10.30
N ALA A 358 7.34 13.04 -10.63
CA ALA A 358 7.68 13.87 -11.78
C ALA A 358 8.89 14.82 -11.56
N ASP A 359 9.33 15.03 -10.31
CA ASP A 359 10.32 16.08 -9.95
C ASP A 359 11.55 15.56 -9.18
N GLY A 360 11.72 14.24 -9.10
CA GLY A 360 12.81 13.60 -8.37
C GLY A 360 14.21 13.88 -8.93
N ASN A 361 14.33 14.14 -10.24
CA ASN A 361 15.61 14.32 -10.94
C ASN A 361 16.65 13.18 -10.69
N THR A 362 16.18 11.98 -10.34
CA THR A 362 17.01 10.79 -10.08
C THR A 362 17.17 9.94 -11.33
N LEU A 363 16.11 9.79 -12.12
CA LEU A 363 16.07 8.96 -13.32
C LEU A 363 15.87 9.82 -14.57
N GLN A 364 16.34 9.32 -15.71
CA GLN A 364 16.13 9.97 -16.99
C GLN A 364 14.68 9.83 -17.42
N GLY A 365 14.06 10.94 -17.84
CA GLY A 365 12.67 10.96 -18.28
C GLY A 365 11.65 11.30 -17.19
N GLN A 366 12.04 11.36 -15.91
CA GLN A 366 11.15 11.72 -14.80
C GLN A 366 10.42 13.04 -14.98
N ASN A 367 11.04 14.04 -15.62
CA ASN A 367 10.47 15.39 -15.73
C ASN A 367 9.47 15.53 -16.89
N SER A 368 9.13 14.42 -17.57
CA SER A 368 8.22 14.38 -18.71
C SER A 368 7.33 13.10 -18.73
N PRO A 369 6.81 12.54 -17.63
CA PRO A 369 6.17 11.21 -17.66
C PRO A 369 4.97 11.15 -18.61
N SER A 370 4.16 12.21 -18.64
CA SER A 370 2.97 12.33 -19.52
C SER A 370 3.30 12.59 -21.00
N THR A 371 4.57 12.83 -21.34
CA THR A 371 5.03 13.19 -22.70
C THR A 371 6.17 12.29 -23.20
N ASN A 372 6.75 11.48 -22.33
CA ASN A 372 7.77 10.49 -22.66
C ASN A 372 7.16 9.09 -22.49
N PRO A 373 6.60 8.49 -23.55
CA PRO A 373 6.01 7.16 -23.47
C PRO A 373 7.00 6.05 -23.11
N SER A 374 8.30 6.35 -23.05
CA SER A 374 9.35 5.42 -22.61
C SER A 374 9.64 5.47 -21.10
N PHE A 375 9.01 6.37 -20.34
CA PHE A 375 9.14 6.41 -18.88
C PHE A 375 7.90 5.79 -18.24
N GLU A 376 8.07 4.60 -17.65
CA GLU A 376 6.96 3.76 -17.20
C GLU A 376 6.75 3.79 -15.68
N VAL A 377 7.61 4.51 -14.94
CA VAL A 377 7.53 4.59 -13.48
C VAL A 377 6.38 5.53 -13.07
N PRO A 378 5.40 5.06 -12.27
CA PRO A 378 4.27 5.89 -11.86
C PRO A 378 4.69 7.06 -10.96
N ASP A 379 4.07 8.23 -11.17
CA ASP A 379 4.18 9.38 -10.27
C ASP A 379 3.16 9.28 -9.13
N ILE A 380 3.56 8.64 -8.02
CA ILE A 380 2.71 8.54 -6.82
C ILE A 380 2.79 9.80 -5.95
N LYS A 381 3.90 10.56 -6.03
CA LYS A 381 4.12 11.74 -5.20
C LYS A 381 3.03 12.77 -5.42
N THR A 382 2.63 12.99 -6.68
CA THR A 382 1.56 13.94 -7.01
C THR A 382 0.25 13.58 -6.31
N ASP A 383 -0.12 12.30 -6.28
CA ASP A 383 -1.34 11.82 -5.60
C ASP A 383 -1.29 12.12 -4.09
N PHE A 384 -0.15 11.87 -3.44
CA PHE A 384 0.00 12.08 -2.00
C PHE A 384 0.17 13.54 -1.57
N THR A 385 0.76 14.39 -2.41
CA THR A 385 1.20 15.74 -1.97
C THR A 385 0.41 16.89 -2.58
N THR A 386 -0.25 16.67 -3.72
CA THR A 386 -0.93 17.75 -4.45
C THR A 386 -2.44 17.57 -4.55
N MET A 387 -2.95 16.35 -4.41
CA MET A 387 -4.38 16.10 -4.52
C MET A 387 -5.13 16.58 -3.28
N ALA A 388 -6.36 17.06 -3.51
CA ALA A 388 -7.20 17.63 -2.46
C ALA A 388 -7.53 16.62 -1.36
N ARG A 389 -7.61 15.32 -1.72
CA ARG A 389 -7.70 14.21 -0.79
C ARG A 389 -6.52 13.27 -1.01
N HIS A 390 -5.92 12.80 0.07
CA HIS A 390 -4.81 11.85 0.05
C HIS A 390 -4.76 11.09 1.38
N MET A 391 -4.04 9.97 1.43
CA MET A 391 -3.74 9.30 2.70
C MET A 391 -2.67 10.07 3.50
N PRO A 392 -2.69 10.02 4.84
CA PRO A 392 -1.77 10.77 5.69
C PRO A 392 -0.38 10.12 5.72
N ILE A 393 0.43 10.40 4.71
CA ILE A 393 1.79 9.86 4.59
C ILE A 393 2.83 10.79 5.21
N ALA A 394 2.81 12.08 4.86
CA ALA A 394 3.77 13.01 5.43
C ALA A 394 3.49 13.24 6.92
N SER A 395 4.55 13.51 7.69
CA SER A 395 4.43 13.86 9.11
C SER A 395 3.40 14.98 9.39
N VAL A 396 3.26 15.93 8.45
CA VAL A 396 2.30 17.05 8.56
C VAL A 396 0.84 16.64 8.35
N ASP A 397 0.62 15.51 7.68
CA ASP A 397 -0.70 14.96 7.42
C ASP A 397 -1.11 14.00 8.52
N GLN A 398 -0.16 13.28 9.13
CA GLN A 398 -0.40 12.35 10.23
C GLN A 398 -0.96 13.09 11.47
N PRO A 399 -1.99 12.55 12.16
CA PRO A 399 -2.54 13.14 13.38
C PRO A 399 -1.50 13.34 14.50
N ALA A 400 -0.46 12.49 14.56
CA ALA A 400 0.64 12.63 15.49
C ALA A 400 1.56 13.84 15.20
N GLY A 401 1.50 14.43 13.99
CA GLY A 401 2.42 15.47 13.54
C GLY A 401 3.85 14.98 13.30
N THR A 402 4.07 13.67 13.26
CA THR A 402 5.38 13.02 13.08
C THR A 402 5.17 11.59 12.54
N GLU A 403 6.16 11.07 11.80
CA GLU A 403 6.16 9.69 11.31
C GLU A 403 6.15 8.67 12.46
N VAL A 404 5.01 8.01 12.65
CA VAL A 404 4.83 6.95 13.66
C VAL A 404 5.06 5.52 13.13
N HIS A 405 5.27 5.36 11.82
CA HIS A 405 5.45 4.08 11.16
C HIS A 405 6.66 3.28 11.69
N SER A 406 6.41 2.04 12.13
CA SER A 406 7.38 1.23 12.86
C SER A 406 7.25 -0.27 12.61
N ILE A 407 7.64 -0.74 11.41
CA ILE A 407 7.72 -2.19 11.11
C ILE A 407 8.59 -2.97 12.12
N GLY A 408 8.31 -4.25 12.29
CA GLY A 408 9.00 -5.13 13.23
C GLY A 408 8.36 -5.19 14.63
N THR A 409 7.34 -4.36 14.88
CA THR A 409 6.71 -4.21 16.20
C THR A 409 5.62 -5.23 16.51
N GLY A 410 5.31 -6.14 15.59
CA GLY A 410 4.25 -7.11 15.75
C GLY A 410 4.36 -8.02 16.98
N SER A 411 3.27 -8.70 17.30
CA SER A 411 3.19 -9.70 18.37
C SER A 411 3.40 -11.10 17.81
N THR A 412 4.43 -11.82 18.28
CA THR A 412 4.66 -13.24 17.93
C THR A 412 3.41 -14.11 18.13
N ALA A 413 2.61 -13.84 19.16
CA ALA A 413 1.46 -14.66 19.52
C ALA A 413 0.31 -14.57 18.50
N THR A 414 0.14 -13.43 17.84
CA THR A 414 -1.01 -13.15 16.96
C THR A 414 -0.61 -12.89 15.51
N GLN A 415 0.63 -12.48 15.29
CA GLN A 415 1.17 -12.11 13.98
C GLN A 415 2.31 -13.04 13.53
N GLY A 416 2.84 -13.93 14.40
CA GLY A 416 3.95 -14.86 14.12
C GLY A 416 5.33 -14.20 14.20
N ASP A 417 6.45 -14.92 14.11
CA ASP A 417 7.81 -14.33 14.21
C ASP A 417 8.28 -13.59 12.94
N ARG A 418 9.49 -13.01 12.89
CA ARG A 418 10.06 -12.36 11.67
C ARG A 418 9.21 -11.19 11.13
N HIS A 419 8.77 -10.32 12.03
CA HIS A 419 7.92 -9.18 11.67
C HIS A 419 8.60 -8.20 10.71
N GLY A 420 9.92 -8.02 10.82
CA GLY A 420 10.69 -7.11 9.97
C GLY A 420 10.67 -7.51 8.49
N GLN A 421 10.84 -8.80 8.21
CA GLN A 421 10.77 -9.39 6.86
C GLN A 421 9.43 -9.11 6.16
N ASP A 422 8.32 -9.24 6.89
CA ASP A 422 6.96 -9.08 6.35
C ASP A 422 6.37 -7.67 6.53
N PHE A 423 7.16 -6.74 7.06
CA PHE A 423 6.79 -5.33 7.27
C PHE A 423 5.58 -5.21 8.21
N ILE A 424 5.50 -6.10 9.20
CA ILE A 424 4.39 -6.17 10.15
C ILE A 424 4.55 -5.12 11.25
N GLU A 425 3.45 -4.46 11.57
CA GLU A 425 3.30 -3.53 12.67
C GLU A 425 2.26 -4.00 13.68
N ALA A 426 2.46 -3.65 14.94
CA ALA A 426 1.45 -3.87 15.97
C ALA A 426 0.16 -3.08 15.67
N PRO A 427 -1.03 -3.63 15.92
CA PRO A 427 -2.29 -2.90 15.78
C PRO A 427 -2.32 -1.55 16.53
N GLU A 428 -1.63 -1.45 17.66
CA GLU A 428 -1.51 -0.23 18.47
C GLU A 428 -0.78 0.89 17.70
N ASN A 429 0.26 0.54 16.93
CA ASN A 429 0.98 1.48 16.07
C ASN A 429 0.19 1.87 14.83
N LEU A 430 -0.79 1.05 14.43
CA LEU A 430 -1.73 1.34 13.34
C LEU A 430 -3.00 2.07 13.81
N GLY A 431 -3.16 2.36 15.10
CA GLY A 431 -4.25 3.17 15.66
C GLY A 431 -5.11 2.53 16.76
N LYS A 432 -4.90 1.25 17.10
CA LYS A 432 -5.72 0.53 18.10
C LYS A 432 -5.50 1.15 19.48
N GLY A 433 -6.56 1.54 20.18
CA GLY A 433 -6.49 2.26 21.45
C GLY A 433 -5.99 3.72 21.37
N ASN A 434 -5.32 4.14 20.29
CA ASN A 434 -4.83 5.50 20.11
C ASN A 434 -4.87 5.94 18.64
N LEU A 435 -5.92 6.68 18.26
CA LEU A 435 -6.09 7.17 16.90
C LEU A 435 -5.04 8.22 16.46
N ASN A 436 -4.22 8.75 17.36
CA ASN A 436 -3.10 9.61 16.94
C ASN A 436 -2.04 8.83 16.15
N ASN A 437 -1.98 7.50 16.32
CA ASN A 437 -1.04 6.65 15.59
C ASN A 437 -1.52 6.32 14.16
N ARG A 438 -2.67 6.84 13.72
CA ARG A 438 -3.17 6.58 12.36
C ARG A 438 -2.26 7.22 11.32
N HIS A 439 -1.74 6.43 10.40
CA HIS A 439 -0.89 6.87 9.32
C HIS A 439 -1.10 5.99 8.09
N ALA A 440 -0.39 6.29 7.01
CA ALA A 440 -0.20 5.39 5.88
C ALA A 440 1.21 5.61 5.33
N GLU A 441 1.98 4.55 5.13
CA GLU A 441 3.25 4.59 4.42
C GLU A 441 3.21 3.72 3.16
N CYS A 442 4.16 3.94 2.25
CA CYS A 442 4.34 3.06 1.08
C CYS A 442 4.46 1.58 1.50
N THR A 443 5.12 1.35 2.63
CA THR A 443 5.40 0.04 3.23
C THR A 443 4.23 -0.58 3.98
N ASP A 444 3.14 0.16 4.20
CA ASP A 444 1.87 -0.42 4.64
C ASP A 444 1.16 -1.17 3.51
N CYS A 445 1.39 -0.77 2.26
CA CYS A 445 0.67 -1.28 1.09
C CYS A 445 1.55 -2.13 0.18
N HIS A 446 2.86 -1.89 0.17
CA HIS A 446 3.81 -2.52 -0.72
C HIS A 446 5.00 -3.07 0.05
N ASN A 447 5.42 -4.29 -0.29
CA ASN A 447 6.72 -4.80 0.14
C ASN A 447 7.73 -4.58 -0.99
N PRO A 448 8.60 -3.57 -0.93
CA PRO A 448 9.52 -3.23 -2.03
C PRO A 448 10.52 -4.33 -2.36
N HIS A 449 10.72 -5.30 -1.45
CA HIS A 449 11.53 -6.49 -1.74
C HIS A 449 10.78 -7.52 -2.58
N ARG A 450 9.43 -7.51 -2.62
CA ARG A 450 8.61 -8.59 -3.21
C ARG A 450 7.64 -8.13 -4.29
N VAL A 451 7.42 -6.81 -4.42
CA VAL A 451 6.54 -6.26 -5.46
C VAL A 451 6.96 -6.73 -6.85
N MET A 452 5.99 -6.95 -7.73
CA MET A 452 6.25 -7.36 -9.11
C MET A 452 5.38 -6.64 -10.14
N LYS A 453 5.90 -6.49 -11.35
CA LYS A 453 5.16 -5.93 -12.49
C LYS A 453 4.36 -7.02 -13.18
N ASN A 454 3.36 -7.54 -12.49
CA ASN A 454 2.41 -8.53 -12.98
C ASN A 454 0.98 -8.19 -12.59
N ARG A 455 0.01 -8.58 -13.41
CA ARG A 455 -1.40 -8.29 -13.13
C ARG A 455 -1.96 -9.07 -11.96
N LEU A 456 -1.46 -10.28 -11.72
CA LEU A 456 -1.85 -11.13 -10.59
C LEU A 456 -0.62 -11.47 -9.76
N PHE A 457 -0.79 -11.50 -8.43
CA PHE A 457 0.29 -11.79 -7.47
C PHE A 457 0.92 -13.18 -7.66
N ASN A 458 0.20 -14.11 -8.30
CA ASN A 458 0.59 -15.50 -8.49
C ASN A 458 1.18 -15.83 -9.87
N ASP A 459 1.41 -14.81 -10.70
CA ASP A 459 2.06 -14.98 -12.00
C ASP A 459 3.58 -15.24 -11.89
N ASP A 460 4.16 -15.81 -12.95
CA ASP A 460 5.61 -16.02 -13.04
C ASP A 460 6.34 -14.69 -13.31
N ASN A 461 7.13 -14.28 -12.34
CA ASN A 461 7.87 -13.03 -12.37
C ASN A 461 9.11 -13.05 -13.29
N LYS A 462 9.45 -14.20 -13.88
CA LYS A 462 10.47 -14.29 -14.93
C LYS A 462 10.02 -13.68 -16.25
N SER A 463 8.70 -13.57 -16.46
CA SER A 463 8.09 -12.95 -17.65
C SER A 463 7.07 -11.89 -17.23
N PRO A 464 7.53 -10.68 -16.87
CA PRO A 464 6.65 -9.62 -16.38
C PRO A 464 5.57 -9.22 -17.39
N ASP A 465 4.37 -8.95 -16.89
CA ASP A 465 3.27 -8.40 -17.69
C ASP A 465 3.54 -6.93 -18.09
N PRO A 466 2.78 -6.37 -19.05
CA PRO A 466 2.88 -4.95 -19.40
C PRO A 466 2.65 -3.98 -18.22
N ALA A 467 1.93 -4.40 -17.18
CA ALA A 467 1.63 -3.60 -16.00
C ALA A 467 1.52 -4.45 -14.74
N GLY A 468 1.77 -3.81 -13.59
CA GLY A 468 1.63 -4.41 -12.27
C GLY A 468 0.22 -4.36 -11.67
N THR A 469 -0.76 -3.84 -12.40
CA THR A 469 -2.14 -3.62 -11.92
C THR A 469 -3.10 -4.65 -12.47
N HIS A 470 -4.22 -4.86 -11.78
CA HIS A 470 -5.20 -5.91 -12.11
C HIS A 470 -5.76 -5.77 -13.54
N PRO A 471 -6.32 -6.85 -14.13
CA PRO A 471 -6.99 -6.78 -15.42
C PRO A 471 -8.39 -6.14 -15.30
N HIS A 472 -8.62 -5.02 -16.00
CA HIS A 472 -9.88 -4.27 -16.02
C HIS A 472 -10.49 -4.11 -17.43
N THR A 473 -9.90 -4.69 -18.47
CA THR A 473 -10.52 -4.82 -19.81
C THR A 473 -10.71 -6.27 -20.21
N VAL A 474 -11.59 -6.52 -21.18
CA VAL A 474 -11.82 -7.87 -21.72
C VAL A 474 -10.54 -8.46 -22.32
N GLU A 475 -9.74 -7.64 -22.99
CA GLU A 475 -8.46 -8.04 -23.57
C GLU A 475 -7.48 -8.46 -22.48
N GLN A 476 -7.38 -7.69 -21.39
CA GLN A 476 -6.50 -8.00 -20.26
C GLN A 476 -6.94 -9.27 -19.54
N LEU A 477 -8.26 -9.44 -19.31
CA LEU A 477 -8.81 -10.66 -18.71
C LEU A 477 -8.48 -11.89 -19.57
N ASN A 478 -8.74 -11.82 -20.88
CA ASN A 478 -8.43 -12.90 -21.81
C ASN A 478 -6.94 -13.23 -21.84
N ALA A 479 -6.07 -12.21 -21.78
CA ALA A 479 -4.61 -12.40 -21.74
C ALA A 479 -4.15 -13.18 -20.49
N LYS A 480 -4.89 -13.10 -19.39
CA LYS A 480 -4.66 -13.88 -18.16
C LYS A 480 -5.46 -15.19 -18.11
N GLY A 481 -6.14 -15.58 -19.18
CA GLY A 481 -7.01 -16.76 -19.20
C GLY A 481 -8.23 -16.63 -18.29
N MET A 482 -8.63 -15.40 -17.96
CA MET A 482 -9.77 -15.09 -17.11
C MET A 482 -10.98 -14.72 -17.98
N SER A 483 -12.17 -15.16 -17.59
CA SER A 483 -13.43 -14.81 -18.26
C SER A 483 -14.25 -13.78 -17.49
N VAL A 484 -13.88 -13.48 -16.25
CA VAL A 484 -14.60 -12.58 -15.34
C VAL A 484 -13.63 -11.79 -14.49
N HIS A 485 -14.09 -10.63 -14.03
CA HIS A 485 -13.38 -9.79 -13.09
C HIS A 485 -13.23 -10.48 -11.72
N THR A 486 -12.21 -10.13 -10.92
CA THR A 486 -11.98 -10.78 -9.61
C THR A 486 -11.60 -9.76 -8.53
N ASN A 487 -11.23 -10.26 -7.35
CA ASN A 487 -10.53 -9.49 -6.33
C ASN A 487 -9.16 -10.12 -6.00
N LEU A 488 -8.59 -10.92 -6.90
CA LEU A 488 -7.24 -11.49 -6.71
C LEU A 488 -6.21 -10.36 -6.67
N ALA A 489 -5.36 -10.33 -5.65
CA ALA A 489 -4.32 -9.32 -5.51
C ALA A 489 -3.42 -9.25 -6.75
N SER A 490 -2.92 -8.06 -7.05
CA SER A 490 -1.99 -7.82 -8.15
C SER A 490 -0.55 -8.05 -7.73
N GLY A 491 0.36 -8.07 -8.71
CA GLY A 491 1.79 -8.19 -8.47
C GLY A 491 2.36 -7.07 -7.60
N VAL A 492 1.81 -5.85 -7.69
CA VAL A 492 2.26 -4.73 -6.83
C VAL A 492 1.93 -4.93 -5.35
N LEU A 493 0.99 -5.83 -5.03
CA LEU A 493 0.62 -6.19 -3.66
C LEU A 493 1.24 -7.52 -3.22
N ARG A 494 2.12 -8.13 -4.03
CA ARG A 494 2.74 -9.41 -3.67
C ARG A 494 3.61 -9.24 -2.43
N GLY A 495 3.45 -10.17 -1.48
CA GLY A 495 4.31 -10.27 -0.29
C GLY A 495 4.08 -9.20 0.78
N ILE A 496 3.12 -8.29 0.61
CA ILE A 496 2.63 -7.44 1.70
C ILE A 496 1.64 -8.21 2.58
N TRP A 497 1.57 -7.84 3.85
CA TRP A 497 0.64 -8.45 4.78
C TRP A 497 -0.72 -7.75 4.84
N GLY A 498 -1.75 -8.52 5.18
CA GLY A 498 -3.13 -8.05 5.39
C GLY A 498 -3.86 -8.91 6.41
N VAL A 499 -5.19 -8.77 6.47
CA VAL A 499 -6.03 -9.50 7.41
C VAL A 499 -7.30 -10.03 6.76
N GLU A 500 -7.69 -11.26 7.12
CA GLU A 500 -8.99 -11.84 6.76
C GLU A 500 -9.93 -11.79 7.97
N PRO A 501 -11.08 -11.11 7.88
CA PRO A 501 -12.01 -10.99 9.00
C PRO A 501 -12.76 -12.31 9.26
N VAL A 502 -12.89 -12.66 10.55
CA VAL A 502 -13.71 -13.77 11.01
C VAL A 502 -14.92 -13.21 11.76
N TYR A 503 -16.12 -13.60 11.36
CA TYR A 503 -17.37 -13.07 11.90
C TYR A 503 -18.07 -14.07 12.81
N GLY A 504 -18.59 -13.59 13.94
CA GLY A 504 -19.40 -14.40 14.87
C GLY A 504 -20.92 -14.36 14.61
N SER A 505 -21.39 -13.46 13.75
CA SER A 505 -22.82 -13.22 13.49
C SER A 505 -23.03 -12.69 12.08
N THR A 506 -24.15 -13.01 11.42
CA THR A 506 -24.56 -12.50 10.09
C THR A 506 -25.41 -11.22 10.16
N GLU A 507 -25.53 -10.63 11.34
CA GLU A 507 -26.25 -9.37 11.57
C GLU A 507 -25.48 -8.18 11.01
N PHE A 508 -26.18 -7.20 10.41
CA PHE A 508 -25.56 -5.93 10.06
C PHE A 508 -25.17 -5.13 11.32
N GLY A 509 -23.98 -4.54 11.32
CA GLY A 509 -23.41 -3.89 12.51
C GLY A 509 -22.61 -4.84 13.41
N SER A 510 -22.56 -6.14 13.12
CA SER A 510 -21.65 -7.06 13.80
C SER A 510 -20.24 -6.93 13.24
N GLU A 511 -19.31 -6.45 14.08
CA GLU A 511 -17.90 -6.39 13.72
C GLU A 511 -17.26 -7.80 13.68
N PRO A 512 -16.19 -7.99 12.91
CA PRO A 512 -15.32 -9.17 13.03
C PRO A 512 -14.91 -9.41 14.50
N VAL A 513 -14.98 -10.68 14.93
CA VAL A 513 -14.59 -11.09 16.29
C VAL A 513 -13.09 -11.34 16.40
N THR A 514 -12.47 -11.77 15.31
CA THR A 514 -11.02 -11.99 15.17
C THR A 514 -10.62 -11.75 13.71
N PHE A 515 -9.32 -11.73 13.47
CA PHE A 515 -8.75 -11.63 12.13
C PHE A 515 -7.65 -12.68 11.96
N GLU A 516 -7.60 -13.34 10.80
CA GLU A 516 -6.44 -14.12 10.40
C GLU A 516 -5.43 -13.19 9.73
N VAL A 517 -4.19 -13.18 10.23
CA VAL A 517 -3.10 -12.43 9.60
C VAL A 517 -2.64 -13.16 8.35
N LYS A 518 -2.57 -12.44 7.24
CA LYS A 518 -2.11 -12.93 5.93
C LYS A 518 -0.74 -12.32 5.66
N ARG A 519 0.33 -13.11 5.56
CA ARG A 519 1.73 -12.66 5.51
C ARG A 519 2.67 -13.63 4.75
N GLY A 520 3.88 -13.19 4.45
CA GLY A 520 4.90 -13.95 3.71
C GLY A 520 4.83 -13.77 2.20
N ASP A 521 5.91 -14.15 1.49
CA ASP A 521 5.89 -14.31 0.03
C ASP A 521 5.35 -15.70 -0.33
N PRO A 522 4.48 -15.83 -1.35
CA PRO A 522 4.04 -17.13 -1.78
C PRO A 522 5.12 -17.85 -2.63
N ASP A 523 5.23 -19.17 -2.47
CA ASP A 523 6.20 -20.02 -3.15
C ASP A 523 5.91 -20.22 -4.67
N GLY A 524 6.66 -21.11 -5.32
CA GLY A 524 6.47 -21.42 -6.74
C GLY A 524 5.10 -22.05 -7.03
N ASN A 525 4.30 -21.37 -7.86
CA ASN A 525 2.88 -21.64 -8.19
C ASN A 525 1.90 -21.36 -7.03
N PRO A 526 1.75 -20.08 -6.61
CA PRO A 526 0.89 -19.72 -5.50
C PRO A 526 -0.56 -20.13 -5.74
N ASN A 527 -1.18 -20.75 -4.73
CA ASN A 527 -2.61 -20.95 -4.75
C ASN A 527 -3.34 -19.64 -4.45
N THR A 528 -4.56 -19.49 -4.97
CA THR A 528 -5.35 -18.28 -4.82
C THR A 528 -6.47 -18.43 -3.78
N ALA A 529 -6.42 -19.46 -2.93
CA ALA A 529 -7.45 -19.69 -1.93
C ALA A 529 -7.41 -18.61 -0.84
N VAL A 530 -8.59 -18.17 -0.37
CA VAL A 530 -8.68 -17.19 0.74
C VAL A 530 -8.06 -17.71 2.04
N SER A 531 -8.01 -19.05 2.19
CA SER A 531 -7.38 -19.74 3.32
C SER A 531 -5.85 -19.81 3.23
N ALA A 532 -5.24 -19.32 2.15
CA ALA A 532 -3.78 -19.22 2.08
C ALA A 532 -3.22 -18.38 3.24
N PRO A 533 -1.99 -18.65 3.69
CA PRO A 533 -1.38 -17.91 4.80
C PRO A 533 -0.90 -16.51 4.39
N TYR A 534 -0.82 -16.21 3.10
CA TYR A 534 -0.41 -14.92 2.52
C TYR A 534 -1.58 -14.14 1.94
N LEU A 535 -1.35 -12.87 1.65
CA LEU A 535 -2.35 -12.01 1.02
C LEU A 535 -2.67 -12.53 -0.39
N THR A 536 -3.95 -12.77 -0.65
CA THR A 536 -4.44 -13.22 -1.97
C THR A 536 -5.51 -12.32 -2.55
N ARG A 537 -5.98 -11.33 -1.78
CA ARG A 537 -7.04 -10.40 -2.18
C ARG A 537 -6.70 -8.97 -1.78
N GLU A 538 -7.12 -8.00 -2.59
CA GLU A 538 -6.88 -6.58 -2.29
C GLU A 538 -7.58 -6.15 -0.99
N TYR A 539 -8.80 -6.62 -0.74
CA TYR A 539 -9.55 -6.23 0.47
C TYR A 539 -8.84 -6.64 1.76
N GLN A 540 -8.01 -7.69 1.75
CA GLN A 540 -7.27 -8.13 2.93
C GLN A 540 -6.27 -7.06 3.37
N LEU A 541 -5.68 -6.34 2.41
CA LEU A 541 -4.87 -5.17 2.70
C LEU A 541 -5.73 -4.04 3.27
N CYS A 542 -6.84 -3.69 2.60
CA CYS A 542 -7.67 -2.56 3.03
C CYS A 542 -8.26 -2.76 4.44
N PHE A 543 -8.72 -3.96 4.78
CA PHE A 543 -9.31 -4.24 6.09
C PHE A 543 -8.30 -4.22 7.22
N LYS A 544 -6.99 -4.27 6.94
CA LYS A 544 -5.95 -4.01 7.94
C LYS A 544 -6.18 -2.63 8.58
N CYS A 545 -6.35 -1.60 7.77
CA CYS A 545 -6.42 -0.22 8.26
C CYS A 545 -7.87 0.30 8.42
N HIS A 546 -8.82 -0.33 7.73
CA HIS A 546 -10.22 0.13 7.67
C HIS A 546 -11.21 -0.79 8.40
N SER A 547 -10.74 -1.45 9.46
CA SER A 547 -11.60 -2.26 10.33
C SER A 547 -11.19 -2.14 11.79
N ASN A 548 -12.00 -2.74 12.67
CA ASN A 548 -11.70 -2.86 14.10
C ASN A 548 -10.44 -3.68 14.42
N TYR A 549 -9.70 -4.17 13.42
CA TYR A 549 -8.32 -4.64 13.59
C TYR A 549 -7.41 -3.53 14.17
N THR A 550 -7.55 -2.28 13.69
CA THR A 550 -6.63 -1.16 14.03
C THR A 550 -7.32 0.01 14.72
N TYR A 551 -8.56 -0.16 15.15
CA TYR A 551 -9.24 0.83 15.99
C TYR A 551 -10.36 0.20 16.82
N ASP A 552 -10.75 0.86 17.89
CA ASP A 552 -11.93 0.48 18.69
C ASP A 552 -13.18 1.24 18.26
N GLN A 553 -12.97 2.44 17.71
CA GLN A 553 -14.00 3.27 17.08
C GLN A 553 -13.42 3.83 15.79
N PRO A 554 -14.16 3.85 14.68
CA PRO A 554 -13.66 4.42 13.44
C PRO A 554 -13.18 5.88 13.62
N PRO A 555 -12.17 6.33 12.87
CA PRO A 555 -11.71 7.73 12.95
C PRO A 555 -12.80 8.73 12.57
N LEU A 556 -12.70 9.95 13.09
CA LEU A 556 -13.54 11.06 12.65
C LEU A 556 -13.14 11.50 11.24
N LEU A 557 -14.10 12.05 10.48
CA LEU A 557 -13.76 12.80 9.28
C LEU A 557 -12.96 14.06 9.67
N GLY A 558 -12.08 14.52 8.78
CA GLY A 558 -11.20 15.66 9.03
C GLY A 558 -10.19 15.45 10.17
N SER A 559 -9.95 14.22 10.61
CA SER A 559 -8.99 13.94 11.70
C SER A 559 -7.53 14.12 11.29
N PHE A 560 -7.26 14.39 10.02
CA PHE A 560 -5.93 14.49 9.43
C PHE A 560 -5.96 15.41 8.20
N THR A 561 -4.82 16.00 7.82
CA THR A 561 -4.73 16.92 6.66
C THR A 561 -4.91 16.15 5.35
N GLY A 562 -5.64 16.71 4.39
CA GLY A 562 -6.00 15.96 3.16
C GLY A 562 -7.13 14.94 3.37
N GLY A 563 -7.62 14.73 4.59
CA GLY A 563 -8.77 13.88 4.85
C GLY A 563 -10.09 14.44 4.28
N THR A 564 -11.13 13.61 4.28
CA THR A 564 -12.47 14.07 3.88
C THR A 564 -13.05 14.99 4.97
N PRO A 565 -13.60 16.17 4.61
CA PRO A 565 -14.14 17.10 5.58
C PRO A 565 -15.32 16.53 6.39
N PRO A 566 -15.47 16.89 7.67
CA PRO A 566 -16.66 16.54 8.45
C PRO A 566 -17.94 17.09 7.80
N GLY A 567 -19.02 16.32 7.89
CA GLY A 567 -20.33 16.67 7.32
C GLY A 567 -20.51 16.30 5.85
N THR A 568 -19.47 15.84 5.16
CA THR A 568 -19.60 15.30 3.79
C THR A 568 -20.61 14.15 3.78
N ASN A 569 -21.66 14.24 2.97
CA ASN A 569 -22.73 13.24 2.86
C ASN A 569 -23.42 12.93 4.20
N ALA A 570 -23.57 13.96 5.05
CA ALA A 570 -24.06 13.85 6.42
C ALA A 570 -23.22 12.92 7.33
N LEU A 571 -22.00 12.58 6.92
CA LEU A 571 -21.05 11.75 7.65
C LEU A 571 -20.11 12.62 8.48
N TYR A 572 -19.87 12.24 9.73
CA TYR A 572 -18.89 12.91 10.62
C TYR A 572 -17.80 11.96 11.11
N GLN A 573 -18.01 10.66 10.96
CA GLN A 573 -17.10 9.60 11.38
C GLN A 573 -17.07 8.53 10.31
N TYR A 574 -15.89 7.98 10.00
CA TYR A 574 -15.77 6.85 9.09
C TYR A 574 -16.54 5.64 9.64
N THR A 575 -16.72 4.61 8.82
CA THR A 575 -17.37 3.36 9.23
C THR A 575 -16.39 2.19 9.25
N ASN A 576 -16.80 1.07 9.86
CA ASN A 576 -16.03 -0.18 9.84
C ASN A 576 -16.30 -0.94 8.55
N GLN A 577 -15.30 -0.98 7.65
CA GLN A 577 -15.47 -1.50 6.30
C GLN A 577 -15.61 -3.02 6.30
N ALA A 578 -14.86 -3.72 7.16
CA ALA A 578 -15.01 -5.17 7.29
C ALA A 578 -16.44 -5.52 7.75
N MET A 579 -16.97 -4.80 8.74
CA MET A 579 -18.37 -4.97 9.16
C MET A 579 -19.36 -4.75 8.00
N GLU A 580 -19.20 -3.69 7.21
CA GLU A 580 -20.11 -3.37 6.11
C GLU A 580 -20.07 -4.41 4.99
N TYR A 581 -18.89 -4.86 4.59
CA TYR A 581 -18.70 -5.81 3.49
C TYR A 581 -19.03 -7.26 3.83
N GLN A 582 -19.46 -7.53 5.07
CA GLN A 582 -19.79 -8.87 5.50
C GLN A 582 -20.83 -9.52 4.59
N SER A 583 -20.45 -10.63 3.95
CA SER A 583 -21.22 -11.31 2.90
C SER A 583 -21.55 -12.76 3.30
N PRO A 584 -22.67 -13.04 4.00
CA PRO A 584 -23.08 -14.40 4.35
C PRO A 584 -23.45 -15.20 3.14
N ASP A 585 -23.07 -16.48 3.13
CA ASP A 585 -23.35 -17.37 2.02
C ASP A 585 -24.86 -17.65 1.88
N ASP A 586 -25.60 -17.74 3.00
CA ASP A 586 -27.06 -17.95 2.99
C ASP A 586 -27.84 -16.71 2.55
N HIS A 587 -27.20 -15.54 2.44
CA HIS A 587 -27.80 -14.32 1.92
C HIS A 587 -27.55 -14.14 0.42
N ALA A 588 -26.73 -14.98 -0.21
CA ALA A 588 -26.45 -14.91 -1.64
C ALA A 588 -27.68 -15.29 -2.49
N GLY A 589 -27.75 -14.76 -3.70
CA GLY A 589 -28.91 -14.95 -4.58
C GLY A 589 -30.12 -14.11 -4.15
N GLU A 590 -31.31 -14.67 -4.33
CA GLU A 590 -32.61 -14.02 -4.14
C GLU A 590 -33.49 -14.89 -3.24
N GLY A 591 -34.29 -14.28 -2.37
CA GLY A 591 -35.24 -14.97 -1.49
C GLY A 591 -35.08 -14.59 -0.03
N THR A 592 -35.61 -15.43 0.86
CA THR A 592 -35.52 -15.24 2.32
C THR A 592 -34.39 -16.12 2.87
N PRO A 593 -33.33 -15.55 3.46
CA PRO A 593 -32.24 -16.32 4.04
C PRO A 593 -32.67 -17.04 5.31
N SER A 594 -31.87 -18.04 5.71
CA SER A 594 -32.07 -18.77 6.97
C SER A 594 -31.72 -17.93 8.19
N THR A 595 -30.77 -17.00 8.05
CA THR A 595 -30.38 -16.08 9.12
C THR A 595 -30.97 -14.68 8.92
N PRO A 596 -31.23 -13.91 10.00
CA PRO A 596 -31.81 -12.58 9.90
C PRO A 596 -30.84 -11.56 9.28
N THR A 597 -31.36 -10.63 8.48
CA THR A 597 -30.53 -9.69 7.70
C THR A 597 -30.46 -8.28 8.28
N GLY A 598 -31.37 -7.96 9.22
CA GLY A 598 -31.54 -6.65 9.86
C GLY A 598 -30.63 -6.41 11.07
N ALA A 599 -30.91 -5.32 11.80
CA ALA A 599 -30.32 -4.98 13.11
C ALA A 599 -30.82 -5.90 14.25
N TYR A 600 -31.02 -7.19 13.97
CA TYR A 600 -31.61 -8.14 14.89
C TYR A 600 -30.57 -8.88 15.73
N ARG A 601 -30.41 -8.51 17.00
CA ARG A 601 -29.77 -9.36 18.03
C ARG A 601 -30.81 -10.20 18.75
N GLY A 602 -30.95 -11.49 18.39
CA GLY A 602 -31.80 -12.42 19.15
C GLY A 602 -32.02 -13.78 18.48
N SER A 603 -32.65 -14.71 19.21
CA SER A 603 -33.14 -15.98 18.63
C SER A 603 -34.43 -15.71 17.87
N VAL A 604 -34.70 -16.35 16.72
CA VAL A 604 -35.87 -16.07 15.83
C VAL A 604 -37.25 -16.01 16.53
N GLY A 605 -37.37 -16.50 17.78
CA GLY A 605 -38.57 -16.44 18.63
C GLY A 605 -38.71 -15.25 19.59
N GLU A 606 -37.72 -14.36 19.76
CA GLU A 606 -37.80 -13.24 20.73
C GLU A 606 -38.58 -12.01 20.22
N CYS A 607 -38.85 -11.92 18.91
CA CYS A 607 -39.85 -11.00 18.37
C CYS A 607 -41.25 -11.60 18.51
N THR A 608 -41.84 -11.47 19.70
CA THR A 608 -43.24 -11.88 19.91
C THR A 608 -44.16 -10.84 19.30
N MET A 609 -45.11 -11.28 18.47
CA MET A 609 -46.19 -10.40 18.05
C MET A 609 -47.04 -10.09 19.28
N LYS A 610 -47.05 -8.83 19.72
CA LYS A 610 -48.06 -8.36 20.66
C LYS A 610 -49.19 -7.74 19.86
N ILE A 611 -50.34 -8.40 19.92
CA ILE A 611 -51.61 -7.73 19.65
C ILE A 611 -51.91 -6.97 20.95
N ASP A 612 -51.80 -5.64 20.93
CA ASP A 612 -52.30 -4.83 22.03
C ASP A 612 -53.84 -4.87 21.98
N PRO A 613 -54.53 -5.43 22.98
CA PRO A 613 -55.99 -5.51 23.00
C PRO A 613 -56.68 -4.14 23.11
N ASN A 614 -55.94 -3.08 23.46
CA ASN A 614 -56.46 -1.72 23.66
C ASN A 614 -56.09 -0.76 22.53
N ASP A 615 -55.28 -1.19 21.54
CA ASP A 615 -55.04 -0.41 20.34
C ASP A 615 -56.31 -0.48 19.48
N PRO A 616 -57.01 0.65 19.22
CA PRO A 616 -58.21 0.61 18.42
C PRO A 616 -57.88 -0.03 17.07
N VAL A 617 -58.54 -1.15 16.77
CA VAL A 617 -58.56 -1.76 15.45
C VAL A 617 -59.23 -0.75 14.53
N SER A 618 -58.49 0.24 14.06
CA SER A 618 -58.98 1.23 13.11
C SER A 618 -58.92 0.58 11.73
N THR A 619 -60.07 0.09 11.27
CA THR A 619 -60.32 -0.08 9.85
C THR A 619 -60.06 1.27 9.18
N ASN A 620 -59.09 1.35 8.27
CA ASN A 620 -59.05 2.48 7.35
C ASN A 620 -60.26 2.41 6.40
N GLU A 621 -60.58 3.51 5.72
CA GLU A 621 -61.72 3.63 4.79
C GLU A 621 -61.67 2.67 3.57
N ALA A 622 -60.67 1.77 3.52
CA ALA A 622 -60.49 0.74 2.50
C ALA A 622 -60.61 -0.71 3.03
N GLY A 623 -60.96 -0.93 4.31
CA GLY A 623 -61.29 -2.27 4.83
C GLY A 623 -60.13 -3.25 4.99
N GLY A 624 -58.88 -2.79 5.11
CA GLY A 624 -57.71 -3.65 5.37
C GLY A 624 -57.39 -3.80 6.87
N THR A 625 -57.12 -5.02 7.34
CA THR A 625 -56.55 -5.28 8.67
C THR A 625 -55.11 -4.77 8.77
N VAL A 626 -54.79 -4.01 9.82
CA VAL A 626 -53.42 -3.57 10.14
C VAL A 626 -52.62 -4.75 10.71
N PRO A 627 -51.35 -5.00 10.32
CA PRO A 627 -50.56 -6.09 10.88
C PRO A 627 -50.22 -5.85 12.36
N ALA A 628 -50.29 -6.91 13.16
CA ALA A 628 -49.83 -6.95 14.55
C ALA A 628 -48.36 -6.53 14.68
N TYR A 629 -48.00 -5.92 15.80
CA TYR A 629 -46.65 -5.41 16.03
C TYR A 629 -45.75 -6.41 16.78
N ARG A 630 -44.43 -6.38 16.52
CA ARG A 630 -43.41 -7.22 17.17
C ARG A 630 -42.57 -6.43 18.18
N ASP A 631 -42.75 -6.68 19.47
CA ASP A 631 -41.91 -6.10 20.54
C ASP A 631 -40.63 -6.93 20.75
N SER A 632 -39.47 -6.29 20.97
CA SER A 632 -38.35 -6.89 21.73
C SER A 632 -37.81 -5.96 22.82
N PRO A 633 -37.31 -6.52 23.94
CA PRO A 633 -36.68 -5.74 25.02
C PRO A 633 -35.41 -4.98 24.58
N GLY A 634 -34.76 -5.41 23.50
CA GLY A 634 -33.51 -4.82 22.99
C GLY A 634 -33.68 -3.78 21.88
N GLY A 635 -34.90 -3.48 21.42
CA GLY A 635 -35.14 -2.48 20.38
C GLY A 635 -34.94 -2.95 18.93
N ASN A 636 -34.91 -4.26 18.68
CA ASN A 636 -34.39 -4.87 17.45
C ASN A 636 -35.44 -5.53 16.52
N CYS A 637 -36.74 -5.38 16.78
CA CYS A 637 -37.80 -6.14 16.08
C CYS A 637 -38.42 -5.50 14.82
N VAL A 638 -37.66 -4.74 14.06
CA VAL A 638 -38.06 -4.33 12.70
C VAL A 638 -37.79 -5.48 11.73
N ASN A 639 -38.75 -6.39 11.57
CA ASN A 639 -38.53 -7.60 10.76
C ASN A 639 -39.32 -7.57 9.45
N TRP A 640 -38.63 -7.19 8.37
CA TRP A 640 -39.04 -7.38 6.98
C TRP A 640 -38.31 -8.56 6.32
N VAL A 641 -38.34 -9.77 6.92
CA VAL A 641 -37.55 -10.92 6.44
C VAL A 641 -37.96 -11.46 5.07
N THR A 642 -39.25 -11.41 4.74
CA THR A 642 -39.73 -12.08 3.52
C THR A 642 -39.14 -11.41 2.27
N ASP A 643 -38.44 -12.22 1.49
CA ASP A 643 -37.72 -11.85 0.27
C ASP A 643 -36.71 -10.70 0.47
N ASN A 644 -36.22 -10.50 1.70
CA ASN A 644 -35.19 -9.54 2.04
C ASN A 644 -33.93 -10.26 2.50
N HIS A 645 -32.78 -9.75 2.07
CA HIS A 645 -31.47 -10.31 2.36
C HIS A 645 -30.42 -9.19 2.40
N ARG A 646 -29.24 -9.44 2.96
CA ARG A 646 -28.15 -8.44 2.87
C ARG A 646 -27.78 -8.17 1.42
N SER A 647 -27.39 -6.94 1.11
CA SER A 647 -26.79 -6.56 -0.16
C SER A 647 -25.35 -6.13 0.04
N TRP A 648 -24.52 -6.35 -0.98
CA TRP A 648 -23.12 -5.91 -0.97
C TRP A 648 -22.63 -5.75 -2.40
N HIS A 649 -21.67 -4.85 -2.60
CA HIS A 649 -20.79 -4.90 -3.75
C HIS A 649 -19.83 -6.08 -3.58
N PRO A 650 -19.51 -6.84 -4.65
CA PRO A 650 -18.85 -8.13 -4.53
C PRO A 650 -17.34 -8.02 -4.29
N VAL A 651 -16.92 -7.32 -3.24
CA VAL A 651 -15.51 -7.19 -2.85
C VAL A 651 -15.04 -8.51 -2.21
N MET A 652 -15.68 -8.95 -1.12
CA MET A 652 -15.28 -10.19 -0.45
C MET A 652 -15.74 -11.45 -1.19
N LYS A 653 -17.00 -11.47 -1.64
CA LYS A 653 -17.64 -12.66 -2.22
C LYS A 653 -18.60 -12.30 -3.35
N PRO A 654 -18.78 -13.19 -4.34
CA PRO A 654 -19.84 -13.07 -5.34
C PRO A 654 -21.21 -12.91 -4.68
N THR A 655 -22.11 -12.17 -5.31
CA THR A 655 -23.45 -11.93 -4.75
C THR A 655 -24.42 -13.09 -4.97
N GLY A 656 -24.12 -14.02 -5.89
CA GLY A 656 -25.03 -15.07 -6.36
C GLY A 656 -26.21 -14.55 -7.19
N ARG A 657 -26.27 -13.25 -7.46
CA ARG A 657 -27.42 -12.58 -8.09
C ARG A 657 -27.17 -12.33 -9.57
N THR A 658 -27.26 -13.38 -10.36
CA THR A 658 -27.08 -13.29 -11.82
C THR A 658 -28.19 -12.47 -12.49
N PRO A 659 -28.01 -12.01 -13.75
CA PRO A 659 -29.08 -11.34 -14.49
C PRO A 659 -30.35 -12.20 -14.55
N GLN A 660 -30.23 -13.52 -14.67
CA GLN A 660 -31.37 -14.44 -14.65
C GLN A 660 -32.09 -14.43 -13.29
N VAL A 661 -31.34 -14.48 -12.18
CA VAL A 661 -31.90 -14.41 -10.82
C VAL A 661 -32.59 -13.07 -10.57
N ARG A 662 -32.00 -11.98 -11.06
CA ARG A 662 -32.56 -10.62 -10.95
C ARG A 662 -33.68 -10.33 -11.96
N GLN A 663 -33.93 -11.21 -12.93
CA GLN A 663 -34.71 -10.89 -14.12
C GLN A 663 -34.29 -9.57 -14.78
N ALA A 664 -32.99 -9.34 -14.90
CA ALA A 664 -32.37 -8.13 -15.43
C ALA A 664 -31.53 -8.43 -16.69
N ASP A 665 -31.14 -7.40 -17.42
CA ASP A 665 -30.16 -7.47 -18.50
C ASP A 665 -28.73 -7.33 -17.95
N ALA A 666 -27.78 -8.07 -18.51
CA ALA A 666 -26.39 -7.98 -18.09
C ALA A 666 -25.77 -6.61 -18.44
N ASN A 667 -26.29 -5.93 -19.45
CA ASN A 667 -25.79 -4.63 -19.93
C ASN A 667 -26.37 -3.44 -19.15
N ASP A 668 -27.10 -3.68 -18.05
CA ASP A 668 -27.29 -2.67 -17.02
C ASP A 668 -25.94 -2.30 -16.36
N TRP A 669 -24.96 -3.20 -16.45
CA TRP A 669 -23.57 -2.98 -16.04
C TRP A 669 -22.69 -2.73 -17.26
N ARG A 670 -21.59 -2.00 -17.07
CA ARG A 670 -20.57 -1.78 -18.09
C ARG A 670 -19.56 -2.91 -18.12
N SER A 671 -18.82 -3.03 -19.22
CA SER A 671 -17.64 -3.89 -19.30
C SER A 671 -16.56 -3.43 -18.31
N PRO A 672 -15.81 -4.35 -17.66
CA PRO A 672 -15.91 -5.81 -17.76
C PRO A 672 -16.99 -6.41 -16.84
N PHE A 673 -17.66 -5.57 -16.04
CA PHE A 673 -18.59 -6.04 -15.00
C PHE A 673 -19.83 -6.76 -15.56
N ASN A 674 -20.24 -6.47 -16.79
CA ASN A 674 -21.34 -7.17 -17.46
C ASN A 674 -21.06 -8.65 -17.75
N ALA A 675 -19.80 -9.09 -17.80
CA ALA A 675 -19.43 -10.46 -18.18
C ALA A 675 -19.78 -11.51 -17.11
N GLY A 676 -19.74 -11.12 -15.82
CA GLY A 676 -19.88 -12.05 -14.69
C GLY A 676 -20.78 -11.52 -13.57
N VAL A 677 -21.82 -10.75 -13.91
CA VAL A 677 -22.77 -10.19 -12.93
C VAL A 677 -23.27 -11.29 -11.99
N GLY A 678 -23.05 -11.11 -10.69
CA GLY A 678 -23.50 -12.05 -9.67
C GLY A 678 -22.51 -13.16 -9.30
N ILE A 679 -21.58 -13.52 -10.20
CA ILE A 679 -20.62 -14.62 -9.99
C ILE A 679 -19.17 -14.15 -9.85
N GLN A 680 -18.88 -12.91 -10.24
CA GLN A 680 -17.55 -12.32 -10.16
C GLN A 680 -17.37 -11.44 -8.92
N THR A 681 -16.13 -11.04 -8.64
CA THR A 681 -15.77 -10.10 -7.58
C THR A 681 -15.14 -8.83 -8.14
N MET A 682 -14.98 -7.80 -7.32
CA MET A 682 -14.42 -6.50 -7.69
C MET A 682 -13.36 -6.01 -6.70
N TYR A 683 -12.54 -5.08 -7.14
CA TYR A 683 -11.44 -4.48 -6.38
C TYR A 683 -11.91 -3.25 -5.60
N CYS A 684 -11.24 -2.89 -4.49
CA CYS A 684 -11.52 -1.59 -3.86
C CYS A 684 -11.02 -0.46 -4.77
N THR A 685 -9.92 -0.70 -5.50
CA THR A 685 -9.36 0.18 -6.52
C THR A 685 -10.26 0.41 -7.75
N ASP A 686 -11.36 -0.32 -7.92
CA ASP A 686 -12.40 0.04 -8.92
C ASP A 686 -13.13 1.33 -8.55
N CYS A 687 -13.25 1.61 -7.25
CA CYS A 687 -13.96 2.77 -6.70
C CYS A 687 -13.01 3.86 -6.21
N HIS A 688 -11.86 3.45 -5.65
CA HIS A 688 -10.90 4.36 -5.01
C HIS A 688 -9.67 4.62 -5.87
N GLY A 689 -9.27 5.89 -5.92
CA GLY A 689 -8.09 6.36 -6.63
C GLY A 689 -8.33 7.70 -7.30
N SER A 690 -7.34 8.09 -8.09
CA SER A 690 -7.24 9.39 -8.72
C SER A 690 -8.06 9.50 -10.02
N GLN A 691 -7.84 10.59 -10.76
CA GLN A 691 -8.69 11.04 -11.86
C GLN A 691 -8.98 9.93 -12.88
N THR A 692 -10.27 9.64 -13.03
CA THR A 692 -10.79 8.56 -13.88
C THR A 692 -11.96 9.09 -14.69
N ALA A 693 -12.02 8.76 -15.98
CA ALA A 693 -13.15 9.11 -16.84
C ALA A 693 -14.48 8.51 -16.34
N GLY A 694 -15.61 9.13 -16.71
CA GLY A 694 -16.92 8.83 -16.13
C GLY A 694 -17.52 7.45 -16.46
N ASP A 695 -16.99 6.78 -17.47
CA ASP A 695 -17.52 5.55 -18.07
C ASP A 695 -16.60 4.32 -17.91
N THR A 696 -15.53 4.45 -17.12
CA THR A 696 -14.55 3.39 -16.90
C THR A 696 -13.99 3.44 -15.47
N VAL A 697 -13.44 2.33 -15.01
CA VAL A 697 -12.65 2.26 -13.77
C VAL A 697 -11.16 2.47 -14.02
N VAL A 698 -10.73 2.55 -15.28
CA VAL A 698 -9.31 2.73 -15.65
C VAL A 698 -8.91 4.20 -15.51
N PRO A 699 -7.91 4.54 -14.67
CA PRO A 699 -7.42 5.91 -14.53
C PRO A 699 -6.96 6.53 -15.85
N ASN A 700 -7.02 7.86 -15.92
CA ASN A 700 -6.61 8.59 -17.12
C ASN A 700 -5.13 8.30 -17.47
N GLY A 701 -4.86 8.05 -18.75
CA GLY A 701 -3.54 7.64 -19.23
C GLY A 701 -3.29 6.12 -19.20
N GLY A 702 -4.24 5.33 -18.69
CA GLY A 702 -4.15 3.87 -18.70
C GLY A 702 -3.10 3.34 -17.72
N GLU A 703 -2.34 2.33 -18.14
CA GLU A 703 -1.38 1.61 -17.28
C GLU A 703 -0.16 2.45 -16.88
N ASN A 704 0.26 3.37 -17.74
CA ASN A 704 1.39 4.30 -17.50
C ASN A 704 0.88 5.72 -17.15
N GLY A 705 -0.40 5.84 -16.83
CA GLY A 705 -1.07 7.10 -16.51
C GLY A 705 -1.03 7.40 -15.02
N TYR A 706 -2.15 7.94 -14.51
CA TYR A 706 -2.32 8.13 -13.07
C TYR A 706 -2.21 6.79 -12.32
N PRO A 707 -1.55 6.77 -11.15
CA PRO A 707 -1.41 5.55 -10.36
C PRO A 707 -2.75 4.91 -10.01
N TRP A 708 -2.80 3.58 -10.05
CA TRP A 708 -3.90 2.82 -9.46
C TRP A 708 -3.76 2.78 -7.95
N GLY A 709 -4.89 2.83 -7.24
CA GLY A 709 -4.93 2.69 -5.79
C GLY A 709 -5.28 3.97 -5.04
N PRO A 710 -5.57 3.84 -3.74
CA PRO A 710 -6.13 4.92 -2.94
C PRO A 710 -5.03 5.86 -2.40
N HIS A 711 -4.10 6.31 -3.24
CA HIS A 711 -3.05 7.27 -2.85
C HIS A 711 -3.64 8.67 -2.64
N GLY A 712 -4.37 9.16 -3.65
CA GLY A 712 -4.96 10.49 -3.70
C GLY A 712 -6.15 10.59 -4.65
N SER A 713 -6.96 11.63 -4.49
CA SER A 713 -8.07 11.99 -5.39
C SER A 713 -8.45 13.47 -5.29
N SER A 714 -9.10 14.00 -6.33
CA SER A 714 -9.86 15.26 -6.26
C SER A 714 -11.16 15.12 -5.45
N GLU A 715 -11.68 13.91 -5.30
CA GLU A 715 -12.97 13.63 -4.70
C GLU A 715 -12.85 13.17 -3.24
N ASN A 716 -13.87 13.50 -2.45
CA ASN A 716 -14.02 13.02 -1.09
C ASN A 716 -13.96 11.48 -1.03
N PHE A 717 -13.48 10.94 0.10
CA PHE A 717 -13.27 9.50 0.32
C PHE A 717 -12.31 8.81 -0.65
N LEU A 718 -11.41 9.58 -1.29
CA LEU A 718 -10.45 9.07 -2.27
C LEU A 718 -11.14 8.38 -3.45
N LEU A 719 -12.30 8.89 -3.88
CA LEU A 719 -13.13 8.26 -4.91
C LEU A 719 -12.69 8.64 -6.31
N LYS A 720 -12.92 7.76 -7.27
CA LYS A 720 -12.63 8.03 -8.69
C LYS A 720 -13.60 9.02 -9.36
N GLY A 721 -14.71 9.34 -8.70
CA GLY A 721 -15.72 10.29 -9.18
C GLY A 721 -16.62 10.80 -8.06
N GLY A 722 -17.38 11.86 -8.35
CA GLY A 722 -18.24 12.54 -7.38
C GLY A 722 -19.30 11.61 -6.77
N TRP A 723 -19.53 11.77 -5.47
CA TRP A 723 -20.53 11.03 -4.70
C TRP A 723 -21.15 11.91 -3.61
N ASP A 724 -22.45 12.18 -3.74
CA ASP A 724 -23.23 13.05 -2.85
C ASP A 724 -24.74 12.73 -2.90
N ASP A 725 -25.58 13.55 -2.24
CA ASP A 725 -27.04 13.40 -2.25
C ASP A 725 -27.73 13.83 -3.56
N ARG A 726 -26.94 14.25 -4.55
CA ARG A 726 -27.36 14.58 -5.92
C ARG A 726 -26.94 13.52 -6.91
N THR A 727 -26.30 12.45 -6.44
CA THR A 727 -25.85 11.38 -7.31
C THR A 727 -27.03 10.72 -8.02
N GLY A 728 -27.03 10.85 -9.34
CA GLY A 728 -28.07 10.31 -10.23
C GLY A 728 -29.11 11.33 -10.69
N GLU A 729 -29.03 12.59 -10.22
CA GLU A 729 -29.96 13.64 -10.63
C GLU A 729 -30.04 13.80 -12.15
N THR A 730 -31.25 14.03 -12.66
CA THR A 730 -31.52 14.21 -14.10
C THR A 730 -30.99 15.54 -14.66
N THR A 731 -30.39 16.37 -13.81
CA THR A 731 -29.76 17.66 -14.13
C THR A 731 -28.41 17.49 -14.82
N VAL A 732 -27.75 16.33 -14.66
CA VAL A 732 -26.55 15.99 -15.44
C VAL A 732 -26.96 15.44 -16.81
N ASN A 733 -26.67 16.22 -17.86
CA ASN A 733 -26.86 15.76 -19.23
C ASN A 733 -25.85 14.63 -19.52
N PHE A 734 -26.29 13.37 -19.46
CA PHE A 734 -25.50 12.19 -19.83
C PHE A 734 -25.19 12.10 -21.35
N ALA A 735 -25.11 13.24 -22.05
CA ALA A 735 -24.72 13.31 -23.46
C ALA A 735 -23.28 12.85 -23.67
N ASN A 736 -22.41 13.05 -22.67
CA ASN A 736 -21.05 12.50 -22.66
C ASN A 736 -20.83 11.64 -21.41
N GLU A 737 -20.98 10.33 -21.55
CA GLU A 737 -20.78 9.37 -20.46
C GLU A 737 -19.32 9.30 -19.98
N SER A 738 -18.37 9.68 -20.83
CA SER A 738 -16.95 9.72 -20.47
C SER A 738 -16.56 10.94 -19.62
N ASP A 739 -17.46 11.91 -19.43
CA ASP A 739 -17.18 13.11 -18.64
C ASP A 739 -16.77 12.71 -17.20
N PRO A 740 -15.58 13.08 -16.72
CA PRO A 740 -15.14 12.73 -15.37
C PRO A 740 -16.03 13.31 -14.26
N ALA A 741 -16.81 14.36 -14.55
CA ALA A 741 -17.82 14.91 -13.63
C ALA A 741 -19.01 13.96 -13.41
N ASN A 742 -19.14 12.88 -14.20
CA ASN A 742 -20.14 11.86 -13.94
C ASN A 742 -19.88 11.17 -12.60
N HIS A 743 -20.97 10.92 -11.87
CA HIS A 743 -20.94 10.33 -10.55
C HIS A 743 -20.28 8.95 -10.52
N LEU A 744 -19.70 8.60 -9.38
CA LEU A 744 -18.91 7.39 -9.15
C LEU A 744 -19.55 6.12 -9.74
N CYS A 745 -20.84 5.91 -9.45
CA CYS A 745 -21.55 4.68 -9.81
C CYS A 745 -21.56 4.38 -11.31
N PHE A 746 -21.49 5.42 -12.15
CA PHE A 746 -21.62 5.25 -13.61
C PHE A 746 -20.35 4.74 -14.31
N ARG A 747 -19.27 4.55 -13.56
CA ARG A 747 -18.09 3.81 -14.02
C ARG A 747 -18.36 2.31 -14.17
N CYS A 748 -19.36 1.79 -13.45
CA CYS A 748 -19.75 0.38 -13.49
C CYS A 748 -21.21 0.15 -13.93
N HIS A 749 -22.09 1.14 -13.74
CA HIS A 749 -23.51 1.08 -14.09
C HIS A 749 -23.82 1.96 -15.30
N ASP A 750 -24.68 1.52 -16.22
CA ASP A 750 -25.09 2.34 -17.37
C ASP A 750 -26.10 3.44 -16.93
N PRO A 751 -25.75 4.74 -16.97
CA PRO A 751 -26.66 5.83 -16.57
C PRO A 751 -27.93 5.87 -17.42
N LYS A 752 -27.95 5.32 -18.65
CA LYS A 752 -29.16 5.23 -19.47
C LYS A 752 -30.24 4.35 -18.82
N GLN A 753 -29.82 3.38 -18.02
CA GLN A 753 -30.73 2.44 -17.35
C GLN A 753 -31.15 2.90 -15.95
N TYR A 754 -30.37 3.79 -15.32
CA TYR A 754 -30.58 4.16 -13.91
C TYR A 754 -30.97 5.63 -13.69
N ALA A 755 -30.50 6.57 -14.51
CA ALA A 755 -30.63 8.01 -14.20
C ALA A 755 -31.17 8.88 -15.35
N ARG A 756 -31.15 8.39 -16.60
CA ARG A 756 -31.62 9.17 -17.75
C ARG A 756 -33.15 9.23 -17.86
N THR A 757 -33.69 10.40 -18.16
CA THR A 757 -35.08 10.54 -18.63
C THR A 757 -35.16 10.22 -20.13
N VAL A 758 -35.86 9.17 -20.51
CA VAL A 758 -36.18 8.90 -21.93
C VAL A 758 -37.68 8.99 -22.18
N ALA A 759 -38.05 9.46 -23.37
CA ALA A 759 -39.43 9.44 -23.85
C ALA A 759 -39.80 8.00 -24.28
N TYR A 760 -40.91 7.46 -23.79
CA TYR A 760 -41.32 6.08 -24.06
C TYR A 760 -42.30 5.99 -25.25
N PRO A 761 -42.24 4.93 -26.09
CA PRO A 761 -41.35 3.75 -26.03
C PRO A 761 -39.94 4.00 -26.57
N ASP A 762 -38.92 3.58 -25.80
CA ASP A 762 -37.52 3.56 -26.22
C ASP A 762 -36.98 2.12 -26.11
N ALA A 763 -36.50 1.58 -27.23
CA ALA A 763 -35.97 0.22 -27.33
C ALA A 763 -34.59 0.07 -26.67
N SER A 764 -33.91 1.16 -26.31
CA SER A 764 -32.61 1.11 -25.62
C SER A 764 -32.73 0.93 -24.10
N VAL A 765 -33.93 0.84 -23.55
CA VAL A 765 -34.13 0.59 -22.12
C VAL A 765 -34.20 -0.91 -21.87
N HIS A 766 -33.27 -1.40 -21.05
CA HIS A 766 -33.16 -2.79 -20.66
C HIS A 766 -34.04 -3.10 -19.45
N LYS A 767 -34.30 -4.39 -19.18
CA LYS A 767 -35.00 -4.80 -17.96
C LYS A 767 -34.04 -4.77 -16.78
N SER A 768 -34.43 -4.19 -15.65
CA SER A 768 -33.66 -4.24 -14.40
C SER A 768 -34.35 -5.07 -13.32
N GLY A 769 -33.66 -5.38 -12.23
CA GLY A 769 -34.26 -6.08 -11.09
C GLY A 769 -35.40 -5.30 -10.42
N PHE A 770 -35.41 -3.97 -10.59
CA PHE A 770 -36.54 -3.11 -10.25
C PHE A 770 -37.48 -2.98 -11.46
N SER A 771 -38.23 -4.05 -11.71
CA SER A 771 -39.23 -4.12 -12.78
C SER A 771 -40.48 -4.87 -12.33
N THR A 772 -41.56 -4.71 -13.09
CA THR A 772 -42.81 -5.43 -12.85
C THR A 772 -42.87 -6.72 -13.65
N SER A 773 -43.81 -7.59 -13.31
CA SER A 773 -44.07 -8.78 -14.10
C SER A 773 -44.56 -8.40 -15.49
N THR A 774 -44.12 -9.15 -16.50
CA THR A 774 -44.41 -8.89 -17.91
C THR A 774 -45.92 -8.72 -18.14
N GLY A 775 -46.33 -7.60 -18.76
CA GLY A 775 -47.73 -7.33 -19.10
C GLY A 775 -48.55 -6.60 -18.03
N THR A 776 -47.99 -6.29 -16.86
CA THR A 776 -48.66 -5.49 -15.83
C THR A 776 -48.32 -3.99 -15.94
N ASN A 777 -49.35 -3.14 -15.92
CA ASN A 777 -49.19 -1.68 -15.81
C ASN A 777 -49.08 -1.26 -14.33
N VAL A 778 -48.20 -0.32 -14.03
CA VAL A 778 -48.12 0.31 -12.69
C VAL A 778 -48.86 1.64 -12.70
N GLY A 779 -50.18 1.62 -12.54
CA GLY A 779 -51.03 2.80 -12.22
C GLY A 779 -50.55 4.15 -12.80
N CYS A 780 -49.79 4.92 -12.00
CA CYS A 780 -49.31 6.29 -12.27
C CYS A 780 -48.08 6.40 -13.20
N VAL A 781 -47.36 5.30 -13.43
CA VAL A 781 -46.22 5.23 -14.36
C VAL A 781 -46.62 4.27 -15.47
N ASN A 782 -46.92 4.80 -16.68
CA ASN A 782 -47.28 3.96 -17.84
C ASN A 782 -46.03 3.26 -18.42
N PHE A 783 -45.33 2.51 -17.57
CA PHE A 783 -44.17 1.69 -17.88
C PHE A 783 -44.62 0.24 -17.91
N LYS A 784 -44.62 -0.38 -19.09
CA LYS A 784 -44.85 -1.81 -19.23
C LYS A 784 -43.54 -2.55 -19.01
N GLY A 785 -43.39 -3.28 -17.90
CA GLY A 785 -42.52 -4.46 -17.76
C GLY A 785 -41.03 -4.34 -18.16
N ILE A 786 -40.43 -3.14 -18.16
CA ILE A 786 -39.02 -2.96 -18.57
C ILE A 786 -38.18 -2.50 -17.37
N ASN A 787 -38.12 -1.23 -16.99
CA ASN A 787 -37.25 -0.78 -15.89
C ASN A 787 -37.85 0.42 -15.16
N LEU A 788 -38.14 0.23 -13.86
CA LEU A 788 -38.81 1.24 -13.07
C LEU A 788 -37.89 2.40 -12.68
N HIS A 789 -36.55 2.26 -12.74
CA HIS A 789 -35.65 3.40 -12.47
C HIS A 789 -35.90 4.54 -13.47
N VAL A 790 -35.88 4.23 -14.76
CA VAL A 790 -36.18 5.18 -15.85
C VAL A 790 -37.59 5.78 -15.69
N GLY A 791 -38.55 4.96 -15.28
CA GLY A 791 -39.91 5.41 -15.00
C GLY A 791 -40.01 6.41 -13.84
N HIS A 792 -39.21 6.22 -12.79
CA HIS A 792 -39.14 7.17 -11.67
C HIS A 792 -38.34 8.42 -12.05
N ALA A 793 -37.23 8.30 -12.77
CA ALA A 793 -36.47 9.44 -13.28
C ALA A 793 -37.34 10.38 -14.14
N ALA A 794 -38.30 9.83 -14.90
CA ALA A 794 -39.23 10.62 -15.72
C ALA A 794 -40.36 11.32 -14.92
N ARG A 795 -40.53 11.01 -13.63
CA ARG A 795 -41.66 11.49 -12.81
C ARG A 795 -41.24 12.21 -11.53
N VAL A 796 -40.09 11.86 -10.98
CA VAL A 796 -39.53 12.43 -9.77
C VAL A 796 -38.61 13.57 -10.16
N THR A 797 -38.95 14.78 -9.71
CA THR A 797 -38.05 15.94 -9.80
C THR A 797 -36.80 15.68 -8.97
N ASP A 798 -35.63 16.06 -9.50
CA ASP A 798 -34.32 15.89 -8.85
C ASP A 798 -34.11 14.45 -8.35
N PHE A 799 -34.39 13.48 -9.24
CA PHE A 799 -34.27 12.05 -8.94
C PHE A 799 -32.83 11.67 -8.58
N SER A 800 -32.55 11.51 -7.29
CA SER A 800 -31.27 11.03 -6.77
C SER A 800 -31.33 9.58 -6.35
N CYS A 801 -30.24 8.84 -6.54
CA CYS A 801 -30.11 7.45 -6.07
C CYS A 801 -30.29 7.32 -4.55
N THR A 802 -29.84 8.31 -3.78
CA THR A 802 -29.92 8.32 -2.30
C THR A 802 -31.34 8.45 -1.75
N PHE A 803 -32.33 8.76 -2.60
CA PHE A 803 -33.75 8.69 -2.22
C PHE A 803 -34.16 7.27 -1.83
N CYS A 804 -33.59 6.28 -2.54
CA CYS A 804 -33.93 4.87 -2.42
C CYS A 804 -32.82 4.05 -1.82
N HIS A 805 -31.56 4.41 -2.07
CA HIS A 805 -30.39 3.64 -1.68
C HIS A 805 -29.62 4.29 -0.54
N VAL A 806 -28.93 3.47 0.24
CA VAL A 806 -28.01 3.98 1.28
C VAL A 806 -26.83 4.74 0.67
N SER A 807 -26.30 5.69 1.44
CA SER A 807 -25.17 6.53 1.04
C SER A 807 -23.80 5.86 1.11
N ILE A 808 -23.71 4.64 1.65
CA ILE A 808 -22.48 3.84 1.66
C ILE A 808 -22.72 2.60 0.81
N PRO A 809 -22.18 2.56 -0.42
CA PRO A 809 -22.39 1.45 -1.34
C PRO A 809 -21.42 0.29 -1.05
N HIS A 810 -21.24 -0.11 0.21
CA HIS A 810 -20.38 -1.25 0.57
C HIS A 810 -21.24 -2.50 0.75
N GLY A 811 -21.79 -2.69 1.94
CA GLY A 811 -22.87 -3.62 2.20
C GLY A 811 -23.92 -3.05 3.13
N TRP A 812 -25.10 -3.65 3.11
CA TRP A 812 -26.28 -3.16 3.80
C TRP A 812 -27.20 -4.30 4.25
N LYS A 813 -27.96 -4.01 5.32
CA LYS A 813 -28.90 -4.95 5.93
C LYS A 813 -30.07 -5.37 5.02
N ASN A 814 -30.47 -4.50 4.10
CA ASN A 814 -31.60 -4.71 3.21
C ASN A 814 -31.16 -4.93 1.76
N LYS A 815 -31.94 -5.71 1.01
CA LYS A 815 -31.59 -6.07 -0.37
C LYS A 815 -31.47 -4.83 -1.24
N VAL A 816 -30.65 -4.96 -2.29
CA VAL A 816 -30.38 -3.91 -3.29
C VAL A 816 -30.14 -2.52 -2.69
N PHE A 817 -29.47 -2.48 -1.53
CA PHE A 817 -29.10 -1.26 -0.81
C PHE A 817 -30.28 -0.38 -0.39
N LEU A 818 -31.50 -0.91 -0.28
CA LEU A 818 -32.69 -0.10 -0.02
C LEU A 818 -32.67 0.52 1.39
N ALA A 819 -32.67 1.85 1.44
CA ALA A 819 -32.76 2.65 2.66
C ALA A 819 -34.22 2.76 3.15
N ASN A 820 -34.78 1.63 3.59
CA ASN A 820 -36.20 1.55 3.99
C ASN A 820 -36.48 2.33 5.28
N LEU A 821 -37.20 3.44 5.19
CA LEU A 821 -37.57 4.27 6.34
C LEU A 821 -38.70 3.69 7.20
N ASN A 822 -39.28 2.54 6.82
CA ASN A 822 -40.12 1.72 7.71
C ASN A 822 -39.27 0.81 8.64
N ASP A 823 -37.95 0.83 8.49
CA ASP A 823 -36.98 -0.07 9.12
C ASP A 823 -35.66 0.67 9.35
N VAL A 824 -35.73 1.74 10.13
CA VAL A 824 -34.53 2.35 10.71
C VAL A 824 -34.21 1.57 11.99
N GLY A 825 -32.99 1.06 12.11
CA GLY A 825 -32.54 0.27 13.25
C GLY A 825 -31.59 1.06 14.16
N LEU A 826 -30.73 0.33 14.86
CA LEU A 826 -29.71 0.91 15.75
C LEU A 826 -28.57 1.60 15.00
N GLU A 827 -28.49 1.43 13.68
CA GLU A 827 -27.53 2.12 12.82
C GLU A 827 -27.76 3.64 12.71
N ALA A 828 -28.86 4.13 13.28
CA ALA A 828 -29.18 5.56 13.40
C ALA A 828 -29.43 5.93 14.89
N PRO A 829 -29.05 7.14 15.36
CA PRO A 829 -29.43 7.64 16.68
C PRO A 829 -30.95 7.83 16.84
N VAL A 830 -31.44 7.87 18.09
CA VAL A 830 -32.83 8.23 18.43
C VAL A 830 -32.95 9.75 18.41
N LEU A 831 -33.89 10.31 17.63
CA LEU A 831 -34.13 11.76 17.60
C LEU A 831 -35.08 12.22 18.73
N PRO A 832 -34.93 13.46 19.24
CA PRO A 832 -35.86 14.04 20.20
C PRO A 832 -37.29 14.08 19.66
N GLY A 833 -38.25 13.45 20.35
CA GLY A 833 -39.65 13.35 19.94
C GLY A 833 -40.04 12.02 19.26
N GLU A 834 -39.07 11.15 18.93
CA GLU A 834 -39.34 9.76 18.48
C GLU A 834 -39.76 8.84 19.64
N ILE A 835 -39.62 9.32 20.87
CA ILE A 835 -40.16 8.75 22.11
C ILE A 835 -41.18 9.75 22.65
N GLY A 836 -42.46 9.53 22.33
CA GLY A 836 -43.56 10.40 22.74
C GLY A 836 -44.16 10.00 24.09
N PRO A 837 -44.62 10.95 24.93
CA PRO A 837 -45.40 10.62 26.12
C PRO A 837 -46.74 10.01 25.68
N GLY A 838 -46.95 8.71 25.93
CA GLY A 838 -48.18 8.00 25.60
C GLY A 838 -48.03 6.79 24.67
N LEU A 839 -46.83 6.51 24.16
CA LEU A 839 -46.53 5.23 23.52
C LEU A 839 -46.08 4.21 24.59
N PRO A 840 -46.69 3.01 24.67
CA PRO A 840 -46.28 2.02 25.66
C PRO A 840 -44.86 1.53 25.33
N GLY A 841 -43.89 1.92 26.17
CA GLY A 841 -42.50 1.43 26.14
C GLY A 841 -41.54 2.30 25.34
N ASN A 842 -40.36 2.57 25.93
CA ASN A 842 -39.17 3.14 25.28
C ASN A 842 -38.58 2.17 24.23
N ASN A 843 -39.40 1.72 23.29
CA ASN A 843 -39.04 0.61 22.42
C ASN A 843 -38.54 1.14 21.09
N ALA A 844 -37.21 1.21 20.94
CA ALA A 844 -36.50 1.45 19.67
C ALA A 844 -36.87 0.46 18.53
N SER A 845 -37.79 -0.48 18.78
CA SER A 845 -38.21 -1.53 17.86
C SER A 845 -39.15 -1.04 16.74
N ARG A 846 -39.57 0.24 16.70
CA ARG A 846 -40.48 0.85 15.69
C ARG A 846 -39.91 2.10 15.02
N ARG A 847 -38.62 2.19 14.67
CA ARG A 847 -38.15 3.45 14.06
C ARG A 847 -38.59 3.53 12.60
N GLN A 848 -39.82 3.99 12.44
CA GLN A 848 -40.29 4.59 11.22
C GLN A 848 -40.03 6.08 11.29
N VAL A 849 -39.32 6.62 10.30
CA VAL A 849 -39.00 8.04 10.21
C VAL A 849 -39.76 8.69 9.06
N ARG A 850 -39.71 10.03 8.98
CA ARG A 850 -40.42 10.83 7.97
C ARG A 850 -41.94 10.61 8.03
N ASN A 851 -42.53 10.84 9.20
CA ASN A 851 -43.98 10.71 9.44
C ASN A 851 -44.67 12.05 9.22
N ASN A 852 -45.68 12.11 8.34
CA ASN A 852 -46.41 13.34 7.99
C ASN A 852 -45.53 14.52 7.53
N THR A 853 -44.41 14.25 6.85
CA THR A 853 -43.52 15.27 6.29
C THR A 853 -43.01 14.86 4.93
N THR A 854 -42.76 15.85 4.07
CA THR A 854 -42.17 15.65 2.75
C THR A 854 -40.64 15.78 2.76
N ALA A 855 -40.06 16.27 3.86
CA ALA A 855 -38.62 16.47 4.00
C ALA A 855 -37.82 15.16 3.80
N ARG A 856 -36.65 15.27 3.17
CA ARG A 856 -35.71 14.15 3.01
C ARG A 856 -35.10 13.79 4.38
N TYR A 857 -34.83 12.51 4.63
CA TYR A 857 -34.24 12.05 5.88
C TYR A 857 -32.70 12.02 5.78
N TYR A 858 -32.04 12.80 6.64
CA TYR A 858 -30.59 12.87 6.76
C TYR A 858 -30.16 12.39 8.14
N ASN A 859 -29.45 11.27 8.17
CA ASN A 859 -28.83 10.72 9.36
C ASN A 859 -27.69 9.80 8.92
N GLY A 860 -26.49 10.37 8.74
CA GLY A 860 -25.32 9.59 8.38
C GLY A 860 -25.03 8.49 9.41
N PRO A 861 -24.33 7.41 9.03
CA PRO A 861 -23.58 7.26 7.77
C PRO A 861 -24.40 6.89 6.54
N TYR A 862 -25.57 6.26 6.75
CA TYR A 862 -26.24 5.48 5.72
C TYR A 862 -27.43 6.20 5.06
N TYR A 863 -27.96 7.24 5.70
CA TYR A 863 -29.10 7.99 5.21
C TYR A 863 -28.69 9.40 4.81
N ASN A 864 -28.56 9.65 3.50
CA ASN A 864 -28.19 10.95 2.93
C ASN A 864 -29.28 11.45 1.97
N GLY A 865 -30.41 11.90 2.54
CA GLY A 865 -31.55 12.36 1.78
C GLY A 865 -32.57 11.26 1.42
N ALA A 866 -32.65 10.21 2.24
CA ALA A 866 -33.54 9.07 2.00
C ALA A 866 -35.03 9.45 2.10
N VAL A 867 -35.87 8.81 1.28
CA VAL A 867 -37.34 8.99 1.30
C VAL A 867 -38.12 7.68 1.19
N LEU A 868 -37.46 6.59 0.79
CA LEU A 868 -38.09 5.32 0.46
C LEU A 868 -38.76 4.64 1.66
N LYS A 869 -40.00 4.17 1.45
CA LYS A 869 -40.71 3.28 2.38
C LYS A 869 -41.22 2.04 1.65
N VAL A 870 -40.71 0.88 2.05
CA VAL A 870 -41.08 -0.45 1.53
C VAL A 870 -41.89 -1.19 2.58
N ARG A 871 -43.08 -1.67 2.20
CA ARG A 871 -43.99 -2.48 3.02
C ARG A 871 -43.95 -3.96 2.68
N LYS A 872 -43.34 -4.34 1.57
CA LYS A 872 -43.09 -5.74 1.24
C LYS A 872 -41.98 -5.78 0.22
N PHE A 873 -40.83 -6.34 0.60
CA PHE A 873 -39.77 -6.60 -0.36
C PHE A 873 -40.29 -7.61 -1.38
N ALA A 874 -40.29 -7.22 -2.65
CA ALA A 874 -40.68 -8.12 -3.74
C ALA A 874 -39.45 -8.87 -4.25
N ARG A 875 -39.71 -9.99 -4.92
CA ARG A 875 -38.69 -10.61 -5.77
C ARG A 875 -38.37 -9.70 -6.95
N SER A 876 -37.12 -9.74 -7.39
CA SER A 876 -36.69 -9.00 -8.57
C SER A 876 -37.56 -9.34 -9.79
N GLY A 877 -38.06 -8.33 -10.51
CA GLY A 877 -39.02 -8.49 -11.60
C GLY A 877 -40.49 -8.66 -11.20
N GLU A 878 -40.82 -8.63 -9.90
CA GLU A 878 -42.19 -8.78 -9.37
C GLU A 878 -42.64 -7.56 -8.56
N TRP A 879 -42.00 -6.40 -8.76
CA TRP A 879 -42.34 -5.19 -8.02
C TRP A 879 -43.71 -4.65 -8.45
N THR A 880 -44.49 -4.19 -7.48
CA THR A 880 -45.77 -3.52 -7.70
C THR A 880 -45.86 -2.29 -6.81
N GLN A 881 -46.74 -1.35 -7.14
CA GLN A 881 -46.99 -0.18 -6.29
C GLN A 881 -47.38 -0.56 -4.84
N ALA A 882 -48.07 -1.69 -4.65
CA ALA A 882 -48.51 -2.14 -3.32
C ALA A 882 -47.35 -2.53 -2.38
N ASN A 883 -46.15 -2.77 -2.94
CA ASN A 883 -44.93 -3.01 -2.18
C ASN A 883 -44.41 -1.73 -1.48
N CYS A 884 -44.81 -0.55 -1.96
CA CYS A 884 -44.35 0.74 -1.47
C CYS A 884 -45.41 1.41 -0.59
N GLY A 885 -44.99 2.13 0.45
CA GLY A 885 -45.91 2.83 1.34
C GLY A 885 -45.41 2.98 2.76
N SER A 886 -46.07 3.85 3.52
CA SER A 886 -45.89 3.93 4.95
C SER A 886 -46.46 2.69 5.65
N ALA A 887 -45.71 2.08 6.56
CA ALA A 887 -46.30 1.17 7.54
C ALA A 887 -47.28 1.94 8.46
N GLY A 888 -48.07 1.23 9.27
CA GLY A 888 -49.08 1.83 10.15
C GLY A 888 -48.49 2.79 11.20
N PRO A 889 -49.27 3.24 12.20
CA PRO A 889 -48.82 4.22 13.19
C PRO A 889 -47.42 3.89 13.78
N PRO A 890 -46.47 4.86 13.83
CA PRO A 890 -46.68 6.31 13.65
C PRO A 890 -46.76 6.80 12.20
N GLY A 891 -46.64 5.91 11.21
CA GLY A 891 -46.85 6.21 9.82
C GLY A 891 -48.29 6.47 9.41
N ASN A 892 -48.49 7.09 8.26
CA ASN A 892 -49.82 7.46 7.76
C ASN A 892 -50.61 6.28 7.14
N GLY A 893 -50.02 5.07 7.05
CA GLY A 893 -50.66 3.85 6.55
C GLY A 893 -51.03 3.85 5.06
N PHE A 894 -50.77 4.93 4.32
CA PHE A 894 -50.99 4.99 2.87
C PHE A 894 -50.00 4.08 2.14
N ASN A 895 -50.44 3.52 1.02
CA ASN A 895 -49.60 2.67 0.16
C ASN A 895 -49.87 2.92 -1.33
N GLY A 896 -49.01 2.36 -2.19
CA GLY A 896 -49.16 2.45 -3.63
C GLY A 896 -49.19 3.87 -4.17
N ALA A 897 -49.94 4.08 -5.26
CA ALA A 897 -50.09 5.39 -5.88
C ALA A 897 -50.64 6.45 -4.91
N THR A 898 -51.51 6.06 -3.97
CA THR A 898 -52.06 6.98 -2.97
C THR A 898 -50.96 7.52 -2.06
N TRP A 899 -50.01 6.67 -1.64
CA TRP A 899 -48.83 7.13 -0.89
C TRP A 899 -47.92 8.01 -1.74
N MET A 900 -47.63 7.60 -2.98
CA MET A 900 -46.68 8.29 -3.86
C MET A 900 -47.15 9.66 -4.35
N ASN A 901 -48.47 9.86 -4.53
CA ASN A 901 -49.03 11.06 -5.19
C ASN A 901 -50.03 11.86 -4.34
N GLY A 902 -50.51 11.32 -3.22
CA GLY A 902 -51.64 11.91 -2.49
C GLY A 902 -51.53 11.92 -0.97
N SER A 903 -50.43 11.41 -0.40
CA SER A 903 -50.21 11.42 1.04
C SER A 903 -49.42 12.65 1.50
N ASN A 904 -49.52 13.00 2.77
CA ASN A 904 -48.67 14.02 3.40
C ASN A 904 -47.20 13.60 3.60
N GLU A 905 -46.86 12.38 3.16
CA GLU A 905 -45.49 11.86 3.03
C GLU A 905 -45.11 11.65 1.55
N ALA A 906 -46.04 11.90 0.63
CA ALA A 906 -45.79 11.86 -0.80
C ALA A 906 -44.74 12.92 -1.14
N CYS A 907 -43.87 12.62 -2.10
CA CYS A 907 -42.91 13.58 -2.60
C CYS A 907 -43.63 14.66 -3.42
N SER A 908 -44.33 15.59 -2.77
CA SER A 908 -44.80 16.81 -3.43
C SER A 908 -43.62 17.77 -3.54
N ASN A 909 -42.90 17.72 -4.66
CA ASN A 909 -41.64 18.44 -4.90
C ASN A 909 -40.60 18.20 -3.79
N PRO A 910 -39.84 17.08 -3.83
CA PRO A 910 -38.63 17.03 -3.03
C PRO A 910 -37.72 18.19 -3.52
N PRO A 911 -37.36 19.15 -2.64
CA PRO A 911 -36.54 20.31 -3.00
C PRO A 911 -35.09 19.94 -3.22
#